data_AF-A0A9E2PMT4-F1
#
_entry.id   AF-A0A9E2PMT4-F1
#
_cell.length_a   1.000
_cell.length_b   1.000
_cell.length_c   1.000
_cell.angle_alpha   90.00
_cell.angle_beta   90.00
_cell.angle_gamma   90.00
#
_symmetry.space_group_name_H-M   'P 1'
#
loop_
_entity.id
_entity.type
_entity.pdbx_description
1 polymer ?
#
loop_
_entity_poly.entity_id
_entity_poly.type
_entity_poly.pdbx_seq_one_letter_code
_entity_poly.pdbx_strand_id
1 'polypeptide(L)'
;GLNKVPAELEIGDRPFSGREVRLSDNGLNLGALLGSVEVGKTAYLVTELTVDEDTEVTLGTGMDWWIKWWVNGQVVCDTTSTGNESTMMSLLDHCFNVRLRKGRNLLVVKAVSGRGGFVWVAGGPRELHQWRVRDNIPNPMREDDPYRHRMWFGRKWLRKPQFCYGWDWVDALPNVGIWRGVHLAGRTHAVLQDLRLDTLRDGARVSLEMEAMVENLHPWSERACVFDLEIQPPDGSSAIRREYALDVPPGRLPVRDMIEIPNPRLWWPNGMGDQPLYRIATRVTDTAGTVCDTRQFSIGLRTIEVDRSRLPEGSRFCFRVNGQEVFCRGGNMGPQDAILARVPDAKYEALVAEARNANMTMLRLWGGSVFESPAFYEACDRAGILVWQDFLFACADYPDHDAAFREAVRAESEAAIRLLRHHPSIALWCGNNECTQGFCDWWNADKTKPLKVGGVKFYNQILPDLCRQLDPRRPYWPGSPCGGGHPNSELEGDCHWWGPFFMHPDVNCRIRHEVFDECRSRFVSEYGVIGPCHLDSIREYLSSEEMHAESLAWRMHTNTFEKQTVAAAIRLHYADPEGLNVPDYVTYGQLFQAIIHGHAMEALRFRKQDPLDDCQGALIWSYSDCWGETGWSILDYYLRRKAGYYWFRRACRPVKVIVRRRGNRFVTRLVNDTLQPLAATVEVGWWRLDGGDREVELFPVEVPANRMLEVASVPAPSADERDPQKWVYAAVLKQGDGVAVDQSVLQLRPYRELRISKPEITVTTLPNGLLEVVSPVFCHAVHVEDHGHELLSDNWFDLLPGVPVRVHLARKYSPKQVHLEAV
;
A
#
# COMPACT_ATOMS: atom_id res chain seq x y z
N GLY A 1 -27.03 -12.72 -23.63
CA GLY A 1 -26.50 -14.07 -23.91
C GLY A 1 -25.40 -13.94 -24.93
N LEU A 2 -24.15 -14.17 -24.54
CA LEU A 2 -22.96 -14.06 -25.39
C LEU A 2 -22.26 -15.41 -25.39
N ASN A 3 -22.56 -16.29 -26.34
CA ASN A 3 -21.92 -17.63 -26.39
C ASN A 3 -21.78 -18.20 -27.82
N LYS A 4 -21.87 -17.38 -28.88
CA LYS A 4 -21.52 -17.83 -30.22
C LYS A 4 -20.72 -16.77 -30.95
N VAL A 5 -19.44 -17.08 -31.17
CA VAL A 5 -18.59 -16.38 -32.15
C VAL A 5 -19.03 -16.86 -33.54
N PRO A 6 -19.30 -15.97 -34.51
CA PRO A 6 -19.57 -16.38 -35.88
C PRO A 6 -18.38 -17.17 -36.45
N ALA A 7 -18.64 -18.28 -37.14
CA ALA A 7 -17.59 -19.11 -37.74
C ALA A 7 -16.79 -18.33 -38.80
N GLU A 8 -17.45 -17.40 -39.47
CA GLU A 8 -16.84 -16.43 -40.38
C GLU A 8 -17.45 -15.06 -40.14
N LEU A 9 -16.61 -14.02 -40.16
CA LEU A 9 -16.98 -12.63 -40.04
C LEU A 9 -16.49 -11.92 -41.30
N GLU A 10 -17.42 -11.43 -42.11
CA GLU A 10 -17.08 -10.59 -43.26
C GLU A 10 -16.90 -9.15 -42.77
N ILE A 11 -15.69 -8.61 -42.93
CA ILE A 11 -15.40 -7.20 -42.68
C ILE A 11 -15.01 -6.57 -44.02
N GLY A 12 -15.96 -5.85 -44.64
CA GLY A 12 -15.85 -5.45 -46.05
C GLY A 12 -15.88 -6.68 -46.96
N ASP A 13 -15.05 -6.70 -48.01
CA ASP A 13 -14.95 -7.84 -48.95
C ASP A 13 -13.98 -8.94 -48.49
N ARG A 14 -13.60 -8.96 -47.21
CA ARG A 14 -12.61 -9.92 -46.68
C ARG A 14 -13.24 -10.82 -45.62
N PRO A 15 -13.26 -12.15 -45.84
CA PRO A 15 -13.72 -13.10 -44.85
C PRO A 15 -12.63 -13.30 -43.77
N PHE A 16 -13.04 -13.29 -42.50
CA PHE A 16 -12.22 -13.63 -41.35
C PHE A 16 -12.78 -14.89 -40.69
N SER A 17 -11.97 -15.93 -40.51
CA SER A 17 -12.40 -17.11 -39.76
C SER A 17 -12.34 -16.84 -38.25
N GLY A 18 -13.47 -17.04 -37.58
CA GLY A 18 -13.56 -16.93 -36.13
C GLY A 18 -13.02 -18.19 -35.46
N ARG A 19 -12.13 -18.04 -34.48
CA ARG A 19 -11.71 -19.15 -33.60
C ARG A 19 -12.24 -18.89 -32.21
N GLU A 20 -13.11 -19.78 -31.72
CA GLU A 20 -13.53 -19.76 -30.32
C GLU A 20 -12.33 -20.12 -29.45
N VAL A 21 -11.85 -19.18 -28.63
CA VAL A 21 -10.77 -19.44 -27.69
C VAL A 21 -11.34 -19.48 -26.30
N ARG A 22 -11.39 -20.69 -25.72
CA ARG A 22 -11.63 -20.82 -24.28
C ARG A 22 -10.37 -20.39 -23.54
N LEU A 23 -10.52 -19.42 -22.65
CA LEU A 23 -9.50 -19.11 -21.67
C LEU A 23 -9.19 -20.39 -20.88
N SER A 24 -7.95 -20.85 -20.98
CA SER A 24 -7.40 -21.87 -20.09
C SER A 24 -6.31 -21.19 -19.27
N ASP A 25 -6.23 -21.53 -17.98
CA ASP A 25 -5.17 -21.08 -17.08
C ASP A 25 -5.01 -19.55 -16.99
N ASN A 26 -6.13 -18.82 -16.93
CA ASN A 26 -6.17 -17.36 -16.71
C ASN A 26 -5.34 -16.54 -17.72
N GLY A 27 -5.25 -17.00 -18.98
CA GLY A 27 -4.53 -16.29 -20.04
C GLY A 27 -4.94 -16.66 -21.47
N LEU A 28 -4.44 -15.88 -22.43
CA LEU A 28 -4.65 -16.05 -23.88
C LEU A 28 -3.28 -16.09 -24.60
N ASN A 29 -2.84 -17.26 -25.08
CA ASN A 29 -1.56 -17.42 -25.79
C ASN A 29 -1.70 -17.02 -27.27
N LEU A 30 -1.48 -15.73 -27.56
CA LEU A 30 -1.53 -15.20 -28.93
C LEU A 30 -0.42 -15.75 -29.84
N GLY A 31 0.73 -16.16 -29.30
CA GLY A 31 1.82 -16.77 -30.07
C GLY A 31 1.45 -18.14 -30.63
N ALA A 32 0.81 -18.99 -29.83
CA ALA A 32 0.26 -20.28 -30.23
C ALA A 32 -0.94 -20.13 -31.21
N LEU A 33 -1.68 -19.03 -31.12
CA LEU A 33 -2.78 -18.71 -32.03
C LEU A 33 -2.31 -18.15 -33.38
N LEU A 34 -1.22 -17.39 -33.41
CA LEU A 34 -0.79 -16.57 -34.56
C LEU A 34 0.51 -17.04 -35.26
N GLY A 35 1.12 -18.14 -34.80
CA GLY A 35 2.20 -18.86 -35.50
C GLY A 35 3.58 -18.18 -35.54
N SER A 36 3.70 -16.91 -35.16
CA SER A 36 4.98 -16.19 -34.94
C SER A 36 4.75 -14.87 -34.20
N VAL A 37 5.75 -14.41 -33.44
CA VAL A 37 5.76 -13.14 -32.70
C VAL A 37 6.47 -12.09 -33.54
N GLU A 38 5.72 -11.32 -34.33
CA GLU A 38 6.23 -10.18 -35.10
C GLU A 38 5.58 -8.87 -34.63
N VAL A 39 6.34 -7.77 -34.70
CA VAL A 39 5.86 -6.41 -34.38
C VAL A 39 4.73 -6.00 -35.33
N GLY A 40 3.66 -5.41 -34.79
CA GLY A 40 2.51 -4.96 -35.58
C GLY A 40 1.43 -6.02 -35.82
N LYS A 41 1.57 -7.23 -35.25
CA LYS A 41 0.48 -8.22 -35.28
C LYS A 41 -0.73 -7.71 -34.49
N THR A 42 -1.89 -7.99 -35.07
CA THR A 42 -3.17 -7.43 -34.64
C THR A 42 -4.07 -8.56 -34.15
N ALA A 43 -4.62 -8.43 -32.94
CA ALA A 43 -5.75 -9.25 -32.48
C ALA A 43 -7.04 -8.44 -32.63
N TYR A 44 -8.12 -9.07 -33.09
CA TYR A 44 -9.46 -8.48 -33.10
C TYR A 44 -10.34 -9.19 -32.09
N LEU A 45 -10.80 -8.48 -31.07
CA LEU A 45 -11.90 -8.92 -30.21
C LEU A 45 -13.20 -8.45 -30.86
N VAL A 46 -14.19 -9.34 -30.97
CA VAL A 46 -15.48 -9.02 -31.58
C VAL A 46 -16.59 -9.44 -30.64
N THR A 47 -17.54 -8.55 -30.40
CA THR A 47 -18.76 -8.85 -29.63
C THR A 47 -19.98 -8.21 -30.29
N GLU A 48 -21.14 -8.77 -30.01
CA GLU A 48 -22.43 -8.31 -30.54
C GLU A 48 -23.33 -7.82 -29.42
N LEU A 49 -24.05 -6.73 -29.68
CA LEU A 49 -24.98 -6.09 -28.78
C LEU A 49 -26.33 -5.93 -29.50
N THR A 50 -27.44 -6.11 -28.79
CA THR A 50 -28.78 -5.81 -29.35
C THR A 50 -29.43 -4.75 -28.48
N VAL A 51 -29.97 -3.70 -29.10
CA VAL A 51 -30.71 -2.63 -28.40
C VAL A 51 -32.12 -2.48 -28.99
N ASP A 52 -33.10 -2.15 -28.15
CA ASP A 52 -34.52 -2.14 -28.52
C ASP A 52 -34.94 -0.91 -29.34
N GLU A 53 -34.15 0.15 -29.28
CA GLU A 53 -34.32 1.40 -30.01
C GLU A 53 -32.97 2.05 -30.35
N ASP A 54 -33.00 3.05 -31.23
CA ASP A 54 -31.82 3.87 -31.51
C ASP A 54 -31.45 4.65 -30.24
N THR A 55 -30.26 4.43 -29.70
CA THR A 55 -29.86 5.05 -28.44
C THR A 55 -28.41 5.49 -28.48
N GLU A 56 -28.11 6.60 -27.78
CA GLU A 56 -26.74 7.00 -27.49
C GLU A 56 -26.32 6.39 -26.16
N VAL A 57 -25.12 5.82 -26.14
CA VAL A 57 -24.55 5.15 -24.97
C VAL A 57 -23.10 5.55 -24.80
N THR A 58 -22.65 5.63 -23.54
CA THR A 58 -21.22 5.71 -23.24
C THR A 58 -20.66 4.29 -23.13
N LEU A 59 -19.68 3.97 -23.98
CA LEU A 59 -18.83 2.78 -23.84
C LEU A 59 -17.58 3.17 -23.04
N GLY A 60 -17.22 2.42 -21.99
CA GLY A 60 -16.05 2.70 -21.15
C GLY A 60 -15.30 1.43 -20.71
N THR A 61 -13.99 1.51 -20.45
CA THR A 61 -13.11 0.34 -20.31
C THR A 61 -11.68 0.68 -19.84
N GLY A 62 -11.15 -0.02 -18.83
CA GLY A 62 -9.73 0.13 -18.44
C GLY A 62 -8.78 -0.54 -19.44
N MET A 63 -7.98 0.24 -20.17
CA MET A 63 -7.21 -0.26 -21.32
C MET A 63 -5.73 -0.01 -21.22
N ASP A 64 -5.00 -0.94 -21.80
CA ASP A 64 -3.55 -0.90 -21.89
C ASP A 64 -3.13 -1.01 -23.37
N TRP A 65 -2.69 0.16 -23.87
CA TRP A 65 -2.03 0.61 -25.11
C TRP A 65 -2.14 -0.08 -26.50
N TRP A 66 -2.15 0.78 -27.55
CA TRP A 66 -2.26 0.56 -29.01
C TRP A 66 -3.46 -0.26 -29.50
N ILE A 67 -4.63 0.31 -29.33
CA ILE A 67 -5.89 -0.32 -29.71
C ILE A 67 -6.73 0.59 -30.60
N LYS A 68 -7.59 -0.02 -31.43
CA LYS A 68 -8.56 0.67 -32.27
C LYS A 68 -9.92 0.02 -32.13
N TRP A 69 -10.93 0.83 -31.85
CA TRP A 69 -12.30 0.40 -31.64
C TRP A 69 -13.16 0.74 -32.85
N TRP A 70 -14.02 -0.19 -33.22
CA TRP A 70 -15.12 0.06 -34.14
C TRP A 70 -16.45 -0.33 -33.52
N VAL A 71 -17.46 0.50 -33.73
CA VAL A 71 -18.86 0.18 -33.49
C VAL A 71 -19.58 0.27 -34.82
N ASN A 72 -20.20 -0.83 -35.26
CA ASN A 72 -20.87 -0.93 -36.56
C ASN A 72 -20.00 -0.49 -37.75
N GLY A 73 -18.71 -0.83 -37.70
CA GLY A 73 -17.73 -0.46 -38.72
C GLY A 73 -17.23 0.98 -38.66
N GLN A 74 -17.74 1.82 -37.76
CA GLN A 74 -17.23 3.18 -37.53
C GLN A 74 -16.17 3.19 -36.43
N VAL A 75 -15.04 3.84 -36.68
CA VAL A 75 -13.97 3.99 -35.69
C VAL A 75 -14.45 4.94 -34.60
N VAL A 76 -14.42 4.48 -33.34
CA VAL A 76 -14.86 5.27 -32.18
C VAL A 76 -13.72 5.61 -31.22
N CYS A 77 -12.61 4.86 -31.29
CA CYS A 77 -11.35 5.18 -30.62
C CYS A 77 -10.19 4.62 -31.45
N ASP A 78 -9.09 5.37 -31.62
CA ASP A 78 -7.88 4.89 -32.28
C ASP A 78 -6.65 5.44 -31.57
N THR A 79 -5.94 4.55 -30.87
CA THR A 79 -4.66 4.83 -30.20
C THR A 79 -3.49 4.16 -30.92
N THR A 80 -3.70 3.59 -32.12
CA THR A 80 -2.67 2.79 -32.81
C THR A 80 -1.56 3.63 -33.44
N SER A 81 -1.84 4.88 -33.81
CA SER A 81 -0.87 5.82 -34.40
C SER A 81 -0.29 6.82 -33.38
N THR A 82 -1.02 7.11 -32.31
CA THR A 82 -0.73 8.17 -31.33
C THR A 82 -0.44 7.61 -29.93
N GLY A 83 -0.63 6.31 -29.68
CA GLY A 83 -0.74 5.82 -28.32
C GLY A 83 -1.87 6.55 -27.56
N ASN A 84 -1.64 6.85 -26.28
CA ASN A 84 -2.60 7.58 -25.44
C ASN A 84 -2.44 9.11 -25.57
N GLU A 85 -1.70 9.60 -26.56
CA GLU A 85 -1.63 11.05 -26.83
C GLU A 85 -3.00 11.62 -27.25
N SER A 86 -3.90 10.79 -27.80
CA SER A 86 -5.25 11.18 -28.24
C SER A 86 -6.39 10.73 -27.29
N THR A 87 -6.14 9.76 -26.42
CA THR A 87 -7.14 9.23 -25.47
C THR A 87 -6.42 8.79 -24.20
N MET A 88 -6.61 9.55 -23.12
CA MET A 88 -5.71 9.64 -21.96
C MET A 88 -6.01 8.55 -20.93
N MET A 89 -4.96 8.02 -20.29
CA MET A 89 -5.08 7.02 -19.21
C MET A 89 -5.73 7.63 -17.95
N SER A 90 -6.71 6.94 -17.37
CA SER A 90 -7.64 7.36 -16.33
C SER A 90 -8.26 6.12 -15.68
N LEU A 91 -8.62 6.20 -14.39
CA LEU A 91 -9.36 5.12 -13.71
C LEU A 91 -10.68 4.74 -14.43
N LEU A 92 -11.21 5.63 -15.28
CA LEU A 92 -12.43 5.50 -16.09
C LEU A 92 -12.15 5.32 -17.59
N ASP A 93 -11.02 4.70 -17.95
CA ASP A 93 -10.44 4.80 -19.30
C ASP A 93 -11.35 4.56 -20.51
N HIS A 94 -11.06 5.29 -21.60
CA HIS A 94 -11.75 5.30 -22.90
C HIS A 94 -13.28 5.27 -22.82
N CYS A 95 -13.86 6.19 -22.04
CA CYS A 95 -15.28 6.51 -22.16
C CYS A 95 -15.55 7.33 -23.43
N PHE A 96 -16.29 6.79 -24.39
CA PHE A 96 -16.74 7.54 -25.56
C PHE A 96 -18.22 7.27 -25.86
N ASN A 97 -18.92 8.32 -26.26
CA ASN A 97 -20.33 8.23 -26.65
C ASN A 97 -20.42 7.63 -28.04
N VAL A 98 -21.23 6.59 -28.19
CA VAL A 98 -21.53 5.96 -29.47
C VAL A 98 -23.02 5.88 -29.67
N ARG A 99 -23.46 6.00 -30.91
CA ARG A 99 -24.85 5.78 -31.30
C ARG A 99 -25.04 4.33 -31.72
N LEU A 100 -25.88 3.61 -30.99
CA LEU A 100 -26.33 2.27 -31.35
C LEU A 100 -27.65 2.37 -32.11
N ARG A 101 -27.83 1.48 -33.09
CA ARG A 101 -29.06 1.39 -33.89
C ARG A 101 -29.96 0.30 -33.30
N LYS A 102 -31.28 0.50 -33.38
CA LYS A 102 -32.26 -0.55 -33.06
C LYS A 102 -31.88 -1.87 -33.72
N GLY A 103 -31.85 -2.94 -32.93
CA GLY A 103 -31.41 -4.26 -33.36
C GLY A 103 -29.92 -4.51 -33.09
N ARG A 104 -29.28 -5.31 -33.95
CA ARG A 104 -27.92 -5.83 -33.76
C ARG A 104 -26.86 -4.75 -34.05
N ASN A 105 -25.89 -4.63 -33.15
CA ASN A 105 -24.73 -3.76 -33.24
C ASN A 105 -23.46 -4.59 -33.02
N LEU A 106 -22.42 -4.33 -33.79
CA LEU A 106 -21.14 -5.03 -33.73
C LEU A 106 -20.09 -4.13 -33.08
N LEU A 107 -19.42 -4.63 -32.04
CA LEU A 107 -18.27 -3.99 -31.43
C LEU A 107 -17.01 -4.78 -31.78
N VAL A 108 -16.00 -4.12 -32.32
CA VAL A 108 -14.71 -4.70 -32.70
C VAL A 108 -13.59 -3.92 -32.03
N VAL A 109 -12.62 -4.61 -31.45
CA VAL A 109 -11.43 -4.02 -30.83
C VAL A 109 -10.20 -4.66 -31.43
N LYS A 110 -9.44 -3.87 -32.19
CA LYS A 110 -8.09 -4.18 -32.62
C LYS A 110 -7.15 -3.88 -31.48
N ALA A 111 -6.38 -4.86 -31.04
CA ALA A 111 -5.19 -4.65 -30.23
C ALA A 111 -3.95 -4.87 -31.10
N VAL A 112 -3.01 -3.93 -31.06
CA VAL A 112 -1.77 -3.95 -31.83
C VAL A 112 -0.60 -4.10 -30.88
N SER A 113 0.32 -5.00 -31.20
CA SER A 113 1.59 -5.05 -30.48
C SER A 113 2.41 -3.77 -30.72
N GLY A 114 3.01 -3.23 -29.65
CA GLY A 114 3.66 -1.92 -29.63
C GLY A 114 4.88 -1.69 -30.52
N ARG A 115 5.20 -0.41 -30.75
CA ARG A 115 6.42 0.04 -31.45
C ARG A 115 7.62 0.00 -30.51
N GLY A 116 8.32 -1.12 -30.54
CA GLY A 116 9.53 -1.37 -29.76
C GLY A 116 9.43 -2.76 -29.16
N GLY A 117 9.52 -3.79 -30.01
CA GLY A 117 9.58 -5.21 -29.66
C GLY A 117 9.10 -5.55 -28.26
N PHE A 118 7.79 -5.76 -28.09
CA PHE A 118 7.25 -6.31 -26.85
C PHE A 118 6.80 -7.74 -27.11
N VAL A 119 7.37 -8.67 -26.35
CA VAL A 119 6.93 -10.07 -26.33
C VAL A 119 6.08 -10.29 -25.09
N TRP A 120 4.89 -10.85 -25.28
CA TRP A 120 4.20 -11.53 -24.19
C TRP A 120 4.89 -12.89 -24.00
N VAL A 121 5.81 -12.99 -23.04
CA VAL A 121 6.51 -14.24 -22.75
C VAL A 121 5.86 -14.91 -21.54
N ALA A 122 5.34 -16.10 -21.74
CA ALA A 122 5.26 -17.11 -20.69
C ALA A 122 5.97 -18.35 -21.24
N GLY A 123 7.13 -18.63 -20.69
CA GLY A 123 8.02 -19.74 -21.05
C GLY A 123 8.90 -20.05 -19.86
N GLY A 124 9.54 -21.22 -19.86
CA GLY A 124 10.48 -21.58 -18.81
C GLY A 124 11.67 -20.60 -18.78
N PRO A 125 12.42 -20.53 -17.67
CA PRO A 125 13.50 -19.55 -17.44
C PRO A 125 14.52 -19.42 -18.60
N ARG A 126 14.73 -20.49 -19.39
CA ARG A 126 15.65 -20.50 -20.55
C ARG A 126 15.17 -19.73 -21.76
N GLU A 127 13.87 -19.70 -22.06
CA GLU A 127 13.33 -19.02 -23.26
C GLU A 127 13.30 -17.49 -23.07
N LEU A 128 13.09 -17.03 -21.83
CA LEU A 128 13.14 -15.63 -21.43
C LEU A 128 14.56 -15.03 -21.57
N HIS A 129 15.60 -15.83 -21.36
CA HIS A 129 16.99 -15.36 -21.31
C HIS A 129 17.57 -15.03 -22.70
N GLN A 130 17.15 -15.72 -23.76
CA GLN A 130 17.72 -15.57 -25.10
C GLN A 130 17.25 -14.29 -25.83
N TRP A 131 16.20 -13.62 -25.33
CA TRP A 131 15.62 -12.43 -25.98
C TRP A 131 16.38 -11.12 -25.70
N ARG A 132 17.15 -11.04 -24.60
CA ARG A 132 17.87 -9.81 -24.17
C ARG A 132 18.99 -9.35 -25.11
N VAL A 133 19.40 -10.14 -26.10
CA VAL A 133 20.71 -9.98 -26.78
C VAL A 133 20.63 -9.33 -28.18
N ARG A 134 19.44 -9.09 -28.76
CA ARG A 134 19.35 -8.85 -30.23
C ARG A 134 19.08 -7.45 -30.76
N ASP A 135 18.54 -6.49 -30.00
CA ASP A 135 18.17 -5.18 -30.59
C ASP A 135 18.93 -3.99 -29.99
N ASN A 136 19.84 -3.44 -30.81
CA ASN A 136 20.64 -2.22 -30.59
C ASN A 136 19.79 -0.93 -30.51
N ILE A 137 18.93 -0.80 -29.49
CA ILE A 137 18.38 0.49 -29.07
C ILE A 137 19.27 1.00 -27.93
N PRO A 138 19.96 2.15 -28.07
CA PRO A 138 20.90 2.61 -27.07
C PRO A 138 20.17 2.93 -25.76
N ASN A 139 20.24 1.99 -24.81
CA ASN A 139 20.25 2.33 -23.40
C ASN A 139 21.55 3.15 -23.19
N PRO A 140 21.52 4.38 -22.66
CA PRO A 140 22.74 5.08 -22.27
C PRO A 140 23.33 4.36 -21.05
N MET A 141 23.94 3.21 -21.31
CA MET A 141 24.58 2.34 -20.33
C MET A 141 25.85 3.02 -19.87
N ARG A 142 26.05 3.11 -18.56
CA ARG A 142 27.40 3.02 -18.00
C ARG A 142 27.65 1.54 -17.71
N GLU A 143 28.78 1.03 -18.19
CA GLU A 143 29.17 -0.38 -18.10
C GLU A 143 29.50 -0.86 -16.66
N ASP A 144 29.40 0.01 -15.65
CA ASP A 144 29.91 -0.22 -14.30
C ASP A 144 28.86 -0.65 -13.26
N ASP A 145 27.56 -0.75 -13.62
CA ASP A 145 26.49 -1.12 -12.69
C ASP A 145 25.74 -2.39 -13.13
N PRO A 146 25.99 -3.56 -12.52
CA PRO A 146 25.35 -4.81 -12.88
C PRO A 146 23.86 -4.87 -12.54
N TYR A 147 23.24 -3.83 -11.97
CA TYR A 147 21.82 -3.84 -11.55
C TYR A 147 20.91 -2.88 -12.33
N ARG A 148 21.46 -1.98 -13.14
CA ARG A 148 20.69 -1.05 -14.02
C ARG A 148 19.97 -1.71 -15.19
N HIS A 149 20.02 -3.04 -15.31
CA HIS A 149 19.39 -3.79 -16.40
C HIS A 149 17.89 -4.05 -16.20
N ARG A 150 17.32 -3.85 -15.00
CA ARG A 150 15.90 -4.12 -14.74
C ARG A 150 14.96 -3.00 -15.16
N MET A 151 15.37 -1.73 -15.09
CA MET A 151 14.46 -0.59 -15.29
C MET A 151 14.67 0.10 -16.64
N TRP A 152 13.58 0.34 -17.39
CA TRP A 152 13.61 1.14 -18.62
C TRP A 152 13.36 2.64 -18.34
N PHE A 153 14.38 3.49 -18.54
CA PHE A 153 14.32 4.92 -18.24
C PHE A 153 13.38 5.76 -19.12
N GLY A 154 12.95 5.23 -20.28
CA GLY A 154 11.95 5.91 -21.12
C GLY A 154 10.55 5.96 -20.50
N ARG A 155 10.29 5.21 -19.41
CA ARG A 155 8.99 5.09 -18.75
C ARG A 155 8.34 6.42 -18.38
N LYS A 156 9.16 7.44 -18.13
CA LYS A 156 8.72 8.80 -17.76
C LYS A 156 7.93 9.52 -18.86
N TRP A 157 8.09 9.13 -20.12
CA TRP A 157 7.35 9.69 -21.25
C TRP A 157 5.96 9.08 -21.40
N LEU A 158 5.63 8.10 -20.58
CA LEU A 158 4.39 7.34 -20.67
C LEU A 158 3.59 7.51 -19.38
N ARG A 159 2.30 7.79 -19.52
CA ARG A 159 1.32 7.57 -18.45
C ARG A 159 0.96 6.09 -18.46
N LYS A 160 1.77 5.28 -17.76
CA LYS A 160 1.59 3.86 -17.49
C LYS A 160 2.17 3.55 -16.10
N PRO A 161 1.71 2.52 -15.37
CA PRO A 161 2.35 2.11 -14.13
C PRO A 161 3.84 1.87 -14.33
N GLN A 162 4.64 2.50 -13.48
CA GLN A 162 6.08 2.62 -13.70
C GLN A 162 6.80 1.30 -13.43
N PHE A 163 6.31 0.52 -12.46
CA PHE A 163 6.86 -0.80 -12.12
C PHE A 163 6.79 -1.80 -13.27
N CYS A 164 5.85 -1.67 -14.22
CA CYS A 164 5.75 -2.56 -15.37
C CYS A 164 7.01 -2.52 -16.25
N TYR A 165 7.80 -1.45 -16.13
CA TYR A 165 9.09 -1.31 -16.81
C TYR A 165 10.28 -1.76 -15.95
N GLY A 166 10.00 -2.54 -14.91
CA GLY A 166 10.94 -3.05 -13.92
C GLY A 166 11.21 -2.06 -12.79
N TRP A 167 11.58 -2.60 -11.64
CA TRP A 167 11.99 -1.88 -10.45
C TRP A 167 13.14 -2.62 -9.74
N ASP A 168 13.57 -2.13 -8.59
CA ASP A 168 14.55 -2.84 -7.76
C ASP A 168 14.04 -4.22 -7.28
N TRP A 169 12.72 -4.34 -7.05
CA TRP A 169 11.99 -5.54 -6.58
C TRP A 169 11.17 -6.26 -7.65
N VAL A 170 11.19 -5.89 -8.93
CA VAL A 170 10.46 -6.65 -9.98
C VAL A 170 11.12 -6.48 -11.34
N ASP A 171 11.14 -7.55 -12.14
CA ASP A 171 11.66 -7.45 -13.51
C ASP A 171 10.66 -6.75 -14.45
N ALA A 172 11.15 -6.27 -15.59
CA ALA A 172 10.32 -5.57 -16.56
C ALA A 172 9.30 -6.51 -17.24
N LEU A 173 8.01 -6.28 -16.96
CA LEU A 173 6.89 -6.95 -17.62
C LEU A 173 5.86 -5.89 -18.08
N PRO A 174 6.10 -5.21 -19.21
CA PRO A 174 5.18 -4.20 -19.73
C PRO A 174 3.88 -4.87 -20.18
N ASN A 175 2.87 -4.85 -19.30
CA ASN A 175 1.54 -5.38 -19.59
C ASN A 175 0.93 -4.65 -20.81
N VAL A 176 0.04 -5.32 -21.54
CA VAL A 176 -0.84 -4.80 -22.61
C VAL A 176 -2.14 -5.61 -22.57
N GLY A 177 -3.31 -4.97 -22.68
CA GLY A 177 -4.61 -5.63 -22.51
C GLY A 177 -5.73 -4.77 -21.89
N ILE A 178 -6.95 -5.29 -21.91
CA ILE A 178 -8.06 -4.68 -21.15
C ILE A 178 -7.94 -5.16 -19.71
N TRP A 179 -7.57 -4.25 -18.80
CA TRP A 179 -7.20 -4.61 -17.42
C TRP A 179 -8.29 -4.31 -16.39
N ARG A 180 -9.38 -3.66 -16.79
CA ARG A 180 -10.60 -3.46 -15.97
C ARG A 180 -11.87 -3.76 -16.75
N GLY A 181 -13.01 -3.76 -16.06
CA GLY A 181 -14.32 -4.02 -16.67
C GLY A 181 -14.69 -3.06 -17.80
N VAL A 182 -15.46 -3.57 -18.76
CA VAL A 182 -16.07 -2.82 -19.87
C VAL A 182 -17.55 -2.63 -19.59
N HIS A 183 -18.08 -1.41 -19.71
CA HIS A 183 -19.48 -1.12 -19.43
C HIS A 183 -20.14 -0.26 -20.52
N LEU A 184 -21.47 -0.40 -20.62
CA LEU A 184 -22.33 0.38 -21.50
C LEU A 184 -23.38 1.10 -20.65
N ALA A 185 -23.38 2.43 -20.66
CA ALA A 185 -24.35 3.24 -19.94
C ALA A 185 -25.18 4.08 -20.92
N GLY A 186 -26.47 3.75 -21.06
CA GLY A 186 -27.43 4.62 -21.72
C GLY A 186 -27.98 5.64 -20.74
N ARG A 187 -27.98 6.92 -21.11
CA ARG A 187 -28.48 8.00 -20.26
C ARG A 187 -29.40 8.91 -21.07
N THR A 188 -30.46 9.41 -20.45
CA THR A 188 -31.45 10.28 -21.10
C THR A 188 -31.88 11.40 -20.16
N HIS A 189 -32.53 12.44 -20.69
CA HIS A 189 -33.08 13.58 -19.93
C HIS A 189 -32.03 14.39 -19.15
N ALA A 190 -31.74 14.00 -17.91
CA ALA A 190 -30.82 14.67 -17.02
C ALA A 190 -30.00 13.66 -16.22
N VAL A 191 -28.74 13.95 -15.96
CA VAL A 191 -27.80 13.03 -15.32
C VAL A 191 -27.04 13.73 -14.21
N LEU A 192 -26.73 12.99 -13.15
CA LEU A 192 -25.80 13.48 -12.14
C LEU A 192 -24.40 13.30 -12.70
N GLN A 193 -23.71 14.39 -13.02
CA GLN A 193 -22.32 14.35 -13.51
C GLN A 193 -21.34 14.21 -12.36
N ASP A 194 -21.55 14.97 -11.30
CA ASP A 194 -20.67 14.98 -10.12
C ASP A 194 -21.48 15.23 -8.84
N LEU A 195 -21.00 14.68 -7.73
CA LEU A 195 -21.52 14.98 -6.39
C LEU A 195 -20.34 15.05 -5.45
N ARG A 196 -20.15 16.17 -4.76
CA ARG A 196 -19.16 16.37 -3.70
C ARG A 196 -19.89 16.50 -2.37
N LEU A 197 -19.42 15.75 -1.37
CA LEU A 197 -19.91 15.80 0.00
C LEU A 197 -18.71 15.99 0.93
N ASP A 198 -18.56 17.19 1.46
CA ASP A 198 -17.45 17.56 2.35
C ASP A 198 -17.90 17.57 3.81
N THR A 199 -17.23 16.82 4.69
CA THR A 199 -17.54 16.85 6.12
C THR A 199 -16.99 18.12 6.78
N LEU A 200 -17.88 18.91 7.37
CA LEU A 200 -17.56 20.05 8.21
C LEU A 200 -17.89 19.74 9.66
N ARG A 201 -17.06 20.22 10.58
CA ARG A 201 -17.25 20.01 12.01
C ARG A 201 -16.97 21.29 12.79
N ASP A 202 -17.92 21.66 13.64
CA ASP A 202 -17.80 22.74 14.63
C ASP A 202 -18.20 22.20 16.01
N GLY A 203 -17.18 21.92 16.84
CA GLY A 203 -17.36 21.22 18.10
C GLY A 203 -18.02 19.84 17.93
N ALA A 204 -19.26 19.72 18.40
CA ALA A 204 -20.08 18.52 18.30
C ALA A 204 -21.02 18.51 17.08
N ARG A 205 -21.22 19.65 16.42
CA ARG A 205 -22.06 19.75 15.21
C ARG A 205 -21.27 19.27 14.00
N VAL A 206 -21.92 18.47 13.16
CA VAL A 206 -21.35 17.97 11.91
C VAL A 206 -22.35 18.24 10.79
N SER A 207 -21.86 18.76 9.68
CA SER A 207 -22.64 18.97 8.46
C SER A 207 -21.88 18.47 7.23
N LEU A 208 -22.62 18.21 6.16
CA LEU A 208 -22.08 17.96 4.83
C LEU A 208 -22.29 19.20 3.97
N GLU A 209 -21.21 19.78 3.47
CA GLU A 209 -21.26 20.75 2.40
C GLU A 209 -21.41 20.00 1.08
N MET A 210 -22.55 20.17 0.41
CA MET A 210 -22.91 19.48 -0.81
C MET A 210 -22.74 20.39 -2.04
N GLU A 211 -22.10 19.87 -3.07
CA GLU A 211 -22.20 20.41 -4.44
C GLU A 211 -22.49 19.28 -5.41
N ALA A 212 -23.67 19.30 -6.04
CA ALA A 212 -24.06 18.37 -7.10
C ALA A 212 -24.05 19.09 -8.46
N MET A 213 -23.60 18.41 -9.50
CA MET A 213 -23.63 18.91 -10.87
C MET A 213 -24.61 18.07 -11.69
N VAL A 214 -25.75 18.64 -12.03
CA VAL A 214 -26.76 17.98 -12.87
C VAL A 214 -26.62 18.48 -14.29
N GLU A 215 -26.51 17.58 -15.26
CA GLU A 215 -26.42 17.91 -16.68
C GLU A 215 -27.69 17.53 -17.42
N ASN A 216 -28.24 18.48 -18.16
CA ASN A 216 -29.30 18.24 -19.12
C ASN A 216 -28.70 17.78 -20.44
N LEU A 217 -29.09 16.58 -20.87
CA LEU A 217 -28.60 15.97 -22.11
C LEU A 217 -29.35 16.49 -23.35
N HIS A 218 -30.42 17.28 -23.17
CA HIS A 218 -31.14 17.87 -24.27
C HIS A 218 -30.39 19.08 -24.85
N PRO A 219 -30.22 19.21 -26.18
CA PRO A 219 -29.19 20.11 -26.71
C PRO A 219 -29.61 21.58 -26.79
N TRP A 220 -30.92 21.87 -26.71
CA TRP A 220 -31.45 23.22 -26.95
C TRP A 220 -32.69 23.58 -26.11
N SER A 221 -33.15 22.68 -25.23
CA SER A 221 -34.31 22.98 -24.37
C SER A 221 -33.99 22.68 -22.92
N GLU A 222 -34.56 23.50 -22.06
CA GLU A 222 -34.63 23.23 -20.63
C GLU A 222 -35.39 21.92 -20.37
N ARG A 223 -35.02 21.24 -19.29
CA ARG A 223 -35.68 20.03 -18.80
C ARG A 223 -35.90 20.14 -17.31
N ALA A 224 -37.15 19.97 -16.90
CA ALA A 224 -37.50 19.82 -15.50
C ALA A 224 -37.16 18.39 -15.03
N CYS A 225 -36.51 18.29 -13.87
CA CYS A 225 -36.21 17.03 -13.20
C CYS A 225 -36.20 17.21 -11.68
N VAL A 226 -36.13 16.09 -10.96
CA VAL A 226 -35.97 16.04 -9.50
C VAL A 226 -34.67 15.33 -9.18
N PHE A 227 -33.82 15.96 -8.37
CA PHE A 227 -32.63 15.36 -7.78
C PHE A 227 -32.92 14.98 -6.33
N ASP A 228 -32.86 13.69 -6.02
CA ASP A 228 -32.99 13.13 -4.68
C ASP A 228 -31.62 12.76 -4.11
N LEU A 229 -31.40 13.10 -2.84
CA LEU A 229 -30.30 12.62 -2.01
C LEU A 229 -30.85 11.99 -0.73
N GLU A 230 -30.49 10.74 -0.50
CA GLU A 230 -30.75 10.01 0.74
C GLU A 230 -29.42 9.67 1.43
N ILE A 231 -29.33 10.00 2.72
CA ILE A 231 -28.19 9.68 3.59
C ILE A 231 -28.70 8.74 4.68
N GLN A 232 -28.30 7.48 4.63
CA GLN A 232 -28.67 6.46 5.61
C GLN A 232 -27.59 6.30 6.68
N PRO A 233 -27.88 6.60 7.96
CA PRO A 233 -26.96 6.36 9.06
C PRO A 233 -26.63 4.88 9.27
N PRO A 234 -25.41 4.55 9.77
CA PRO A 234 -24.96 3.17 9.97
C PRO A 234 -25.71 2.43 11.09
N ASP A 235 -26.38 3.14 11.99
CA ASP A 235 -27.14 2.55 13.10
C ASP A 235 -28.60 2.23 12.75
N GLY A 236 -28.98 2.41 11.48
CA GLY A 236 -30.33 2.14 11.00
C GLY A 236 -31.37 3.17 11.41
N SER A 237 -30.95 4.31 11.99
CA SER A 237 -31.86 5.44 12.24
C SER A 237 -32.41 6.03 10.92
N SER A 238 -33.45 6.86 11.02
CA SER A 238 -34.16 7.40 9.86
C SER A 238 -33.22 8.14 8.90
N ALA A 239 -33.32 7.82 7.62
CA ALA A 239 -32.54 8.47 6.58
C ALA A 239 -32.85 9.97 6.48
N ILE A 240 -31.81 10.76 6.23
CA ILE A 240 -31.94 12.18 5.91
C ILE A 240 -32.23 12.27 4.42
N ARG A 241 -33.32 12.92 4.04
CA ARG A 241 -33.72 13.10 2.64
C ARG A 241 -33.69 14.57 2.23
N ARG A 242 -33.20 14.81 1.02
CA ARG A 242 -33.26 16.09 0.32
C ARG A 242 -33.79 15.85 -1.08
N GLU A 243 -34.71 16.69 -1.50
CA GLU A 243 -35.32 16.67 -2.82
C GLU A 243 -35.18 18.07 -3.40
N TYR A 244 -34.68 18.14 -4.63
CA TYR A 244 -34.50 19.41 -5.34
C TYR A 244 -35.24 19.31 -6.68
N ALA A 245 -36.31 20.09 -6.82
CA ALA A 245 -36.95 20.30 -8.12
C ALA A 245 -36.11 21.30 -8.93
N LEU A 246 -35.70 20.90 -10.13
CA LEU A 246 -34.73 21.64 -10.95
C LEU A 246 -35.29 21.86 -12.35
N ASP A 247 -35.18 23.10 -12.83
CA ASP A 247 -35.29 23.42 -14.25
C ASP A 247 -33.87 23.56 -14.81
N VAL A 248 -33.39 22.50 -15.48
CA VAL A 248 -31.99 22.39 -15.91
C VAL A 248 -31.86 22.95 -17.34
N PRO A 249 -31.19 24.10 -17.56
CA PRO A 249 -30.96 24.62 -18.90
C PRO A 249 -30.06 23.67 -19.70
N PRO A 250 -29.97 23.81 -21.04
CA PRO A 250 -28.99 23.06 -21.83
C PRO A 250 -27.58 23.19 -21.23
N GLY A 251 -26.93 22.06 -20.96
CA GLY A 251 -25.65 22.01 -20.25
C GLY A 251 -25.81 21.66 -18.76
N ARG A 252 -25.05 22.33 -17.89
CA ARG A 252 -24.84 21.92 -16.49
C ARG A 252 -25.36 22.94 -15.49
N LEU A 253 -26.03 22.45 -14.44
CA LEU A 253 -26.56 23.24 -13.33
C LEU A 253 -25.95 22.75 -11.99
N PRO A 254 -25.21 23.62 -11.26
CA PRO A 254 -24.76 23.30 -9.91
C PRO A 254 -25.89 23.47 -8.89
N VAL A 255 -26.01 22.50 -7.97
CA VAL A 255 -26.93 22.52 -6.82
C VAL A 255 -26.10 22.45 -5.55
N ARG A 256 -26.34 23.38 -4.61
CA ARG A 256 -25.57 23.49 -3.36
C ARG A 256 -26.48 23.46 -2.15
N ASP A 257 -26.09 22.72 -1.11
CA ASP A 257 -26.77 22.68 0.18
C ASP A 257 -25.78 22.47 1.34
N MET A 258 -26.21 22.80 2.56
CA MET A 258 -25.51 22.49 3.80
C MET A 258 -26.41 21.59 4.65
N ILE A 259 -26.05 20.30 4.73
CA ILE A 259 -26.88 19.27 5.33
C ILE A 259 -26.36 18.96 6.74
N GLU A 260 -27.08 19.37 7.77
CA GLU A 260 -26.75 19.00 9.16
C GLU A 260 -27.03 17.51 9.42
N ILE A 261 -26.08 16.82 10.07
CA ILE A 261 -26.19 15.41 10.45
C ILE A 261 -26.53 15.33 11.95
N PRO A 262 -27.76 14.95 12.34
CA PRO A 262 -28.13 14.77 13.73
C PRO A 262 -27.40 13.56 14.33
N ASN A 263 -26.94 13.70 15.58
CA ASN A 263 -26.23 12.65 16.33
C ASN A 263 -25.11 11.98 15.51
N PRO A 264 -24.14 12.75 14.99
CA PRO A 264 -23.18 12.24 14.04
C PRO A 264 -22.26 11.19 14.69
N ARG A 265 -22.05 10.06 14.01
CA ARG A 265 -21.03 9.07 14.37
C ARG A 265 -19.80 9.28 13.52
N LEU A 266 -18.68 9.64 14.17
CA LEU A 266 -17.43 9.95 13.47
C LEU A 266 -16.65 8.68 13.11
N TRP A 267 -16.06 8.69 11.92
CA TRP A 267 -15.13 7.66 11.45
C TRP A 267 -13.75 7.86 12.08
N TRP A 268 -13.14 6.78 12.59
CA TRP A 268 -11.84 6.79 13.24
C TRP A 268 -10.84 5.80 12.61
N PRO A 269 -9.53 6.12 12.62
CA PRO A 269 -8.49 5.16 12.27
C PRO A 269 -8.46 3.96 13.22
N ASN A 270 -7.87 2.86 12.75
CA ASN A 270 -7.73 1.60 13.47
C ASN A 270 -7.09 1.82 14.86
N GLY A 271 -7.74 1.30 15.91
CA GLY A 271 -7.30 1.45 17.30
C GLY A 271 -7.71 2.76 17.99
N MET A 272 -8.37 3.69 17.30
CA MET A 272 -8.82 4.98 17.88
C MET A 272 -10.34 5.11 18.00
N GLY A 273 -11.10 4.12 17.54
CA GLY A 273 -12.57 4.11 17.58
C GLY A 273 -13.14 3.23 16.48
N ASP A 274 -14.45 3.31 16.28
CA ASP A 274 -15.16 2.59 15.23
C ASP A 274 -15.08 3.31 13.87
N GLN A 275 -15.50 2.61 12.81
CA GLN A 275 -15.52 3.08 11.41
C GLN A 275 -16.97 3.21 10.88
N PRO A 276 -17.84 4.06 11.46
CA PRO A 276 -19.19 4.27 10.93
C PRO A 276 -19.17 4.77 9.48
N LEU A 277 -19.93 4.10 8.61
CA LEU A 277 -20.09 4.44 7.20
C LEU A 277 -21.56 4.74 6.90
N TYR A 278 -21.83 5.95 6.42
CA TYR A 278 -23.15 6.38 5.97
C TYR A 278 -23.32 5.99 4.51
N ARG A 279 -24.44 5.32 4.19
CA ARG A 279 -24.76 4.99 2.80
C ARG A 279 -25.42 6.19 2.14
N ILE A 280 -24.87 6.60 1.01
CA ILE A 280 -25.39 7.66 0.15
C ILE A 280 -26.12 7.01 -1.01
N ALA A 281 -27.35 7.44 -1.27
CA ALA A 281 -28.09 7.07 -2.47
C ALA A 281 -28.62 8.33 -3.15
N THR A 282 -28.42 8.43 -4.46
CA THR A 282 -28.92 9.54 -5.25
C THR A 282 -29.78 9.04 -6.40
N ARG A 283 -30.74 9.86 -6.80
CA ARG A 283 -31.59 9.60 -7.97
C ARG A 283 -31.89 10.90 -8.71
N VAL A 284 -31.83 10.86 -10.03
CA VAL A 284 -32.36 11.94 -10.89
C VAL A 284 -33.58 11.37 -11.59
N THR A 285 -34.72 12.06 -11.50
CA THR A 285 -36.01 11.62 -12.03
C THR A 285 -36.58 12.70 -12.96
N ASP A 286 -37.13 12.34 -14.11
CA ASP A 286 -37.88 13.28 -14.95
C ASP A 286 -39.27 13.61 -14.36
N THR A 287 -39.99 14.55 -15.00
CA THR A 287 -41.35 14.94 -14.58
C THR A 287 -42.42 13.86 -14.79
N ALA A 288 -42.12 12.81 -15.59
CA ALA A 288 -42.99 11.66 -15.75
C ALA A 288 -42.75 10.57 -14.70
N GLY A 289 -41.74 10.74 -13.83
CA GLY A 289 -41.35 9.77 -12.80
C GLY A 289 -40.34 8.73 -13.28
N THR A 290 -39.76 8.89 -14.47
CA THR A 290 -38.73 7.98 -15.00
C THR A 290 -37.39 8.28 -14.33
N VAL A 291 -36.72 7.24 -13.84
CA VAL A 291 -35.38 7.36 -13.27
C VAL A 291 -34.34 7.50 -14.38
N CYS A 292 -33.65 8.64 -14.42
CA CYS A 292 -32.66 8.98 -15.44
C CYS A 292 -31.23 8.61 -15.03
N ASP A 293 -30.90 8.71 -13.74
CA ASP A 293 -29.58 8.35 -13.20
C ASP A 293 -29.68 7.96 -11.72
N THR A 294 -28.79 7.08 -11.27
CA THR A 294 -28.68 6.70 -9.85
C THR A 294 -27.22 6.48 -9.47
N ARG A 295 -26.86 6.82 -8.23
CA ARG A 295 -25.55 6.49 -7.66
C ARG A 295 -25.70 5.99 -6.24
N GLN A 296 -24.81 5.09 -5.84
CA GLN A 296 -24.70 4.62 -4.47
C GLN A 296 -23.24 4.46 -4.09
N PHE A 297 -22.88 4.94 -2.91
CA PHE A 297 -21.56 4.81 -2.32
C PHE A 297 -21.66 5.04 -0.81
N SER A 298 -20.54 4.90 -0.10
CA SER A 298 -20.49 5.16 1.34
C SER A 298 -19.53 6.32 1.65
N ILE A 299 -19.80 7.04 2.73
CA ILE A 299 -18.89 8.05 3.29
C ILE A 299 -18.68 7.80 4.79
N GLY A 300 -17.52 8.19 5.30
CA GLY A 300 -17.26 8.29 6.73
C GLY A 300 -17.14 9.75 7.14
N LEU A 301 -17.81 10.15 8.22
CA LEU A 301 -17.76 11.53 8.71
C LEU A 301 -16.49 11.74 9.53
N ARG A 302 -15.53 12.50 9.01
CA ARG A 302 -14.31 12.87 9.75
C ARG A 302 -13.70 14.17 9.23
N THR A 303 -12.94 14.85 10.08
CA THR A 303 -11.98 15.88 9.64
C THR A 303 -10.56 15.33 9.62
N ILE A 304 -9.72 15.82 8.71
CA ILE A 304 -8.29 15.48 8.69
C ILE A 304 -7.44 16.70 8.35
N GLU A 305 -6.28 16.79 8.97
CA GLU A 305 -5.26 17.79 8.68
C GLU A 305 -3.85 17.20 8.93
N VAL A 306 -2.83 17.85 8.35
CA VAL A 306 -1.43 17.61 8.73
C VAL A 306 -0.95 18.84 9.51
N ASP A 307 -0.71 18.66 10.81
CA ASP A 307 -0.11 19.66 11.67
C ASP A 307 1.38 19.81 11.35
N ARG A 308 1.75 21.03 10.97
CA ARG A 308 3.11 21.45 10.65
C ARG A 308 3.57 22.64 11.49
N SER A 309 3.05 22.74 12.71
CA SER A 309 3.46 23.79 13.65
C SER A 309 4.98 23.75 13.90
N ARG A 310 5.56 24.93 14.16
CA ARG A 310 7.02 25.07 14.35
C ARG A 310 7.46 24.44 15.66
N LEU A 311 8.63 23.80 15.63
CA LEU A 311 9.37 23.33 16.79
C LEU A 311 10.62 24.21 16.98
N PRO A 312 11.36 24.08 18.10
CA PRO A 312 12.64 24.76 18.26
C PRO A 312 13.60 24.49 17.09
N GLU A 313 13.57 23.25 16.56
CA GLU A 313 14.28 22.86 15.34
C GLU A 313 13.27 22.29 14.33
N GLY A 314 13.06 23.02 13.22
CA GLY A 314 12.17 22.59 12.14
C GLY A 314 10.68 22.70 12.46
N SER A 315 9.90 21.71 12.05
CA SER A 315 8.44 21.71 12.18
C SER A 315 7.89 20.31 12.39
N ARG A 316 6.68 20.20 12.95
CA ARG A 316 5.98 18.92 13.07
C ARG A 316 5.58 18.39 11.69
N PHE A 317 5.31 17.09 11.63
CA PHE A 317 4.58 16.46 10.54
C PHE A 317 3.66 15.40 11.14
N CYS A 318 2.49 15.83 11.59
CA CYS A 318 1.58 15.01 12.38
C CYS A 318 0.19 14.98 11.76
N PHE A 319 -0.32 13.80 11.43
CA PHE A 319 -1.71 13.66 11.02
C PHE A 319 -2.64 13.85 12.22
N ARG A 320 -3.71 14.64 12.04
CA ARG A 320 -4.77 14.80 13.03
C ARG A 320 -6.11 14.43 12.43
N VAL A 321 -6.77 13.43 13.01
CA VAL A 321 -8.13 13.01 12.62
C VAL A 321 -9.09 13.42 13.71
N ASN A 322 -10.15 14.13 13.35
CA ASN A 322 -11.16 14.62 14.31
C ASN A 322 -10.54 15.45 15.45
N GLY A 323 -9.43 16.13 15.18
CA GLY A 323 -8.66 16.94 16.14
C GLY A 323 -7.66 16.16 17.01
N GLN A 324 -7.59 14.83 16.89
CA GLN A 324 -6.67 13.96 17.66
C GLN A 324 -5.45 13.58 16.82
N GLU A 325 -4.25 13.65 17.40
CA GLU A 325 -3.01 13.18 16.77
C GLU A 325 -3.09 11.69 16.46
N VAL A 326 -2.58 11.29 15.30
CA VAL A 326 -2.46 9.88 14.90
C VAL A 326 -0.98 9.61 14.68
N PHE A 327 -0.37 8.76 15.51
CA PHE A 327 0.93 8.22 15.15
C PHE A 327 0.73 7.21 14.02
N CYS A 328 1.21 7.52 12.82
CA CYS A 328 0.99 6.69 11.65
C CYS A 328 1.93 5.47 11.67
N ARG A 329 1.38 4.28 11.88
CA ARG A 329 2.10 3.01 11.86
C ARG A 329 1.69 2.24 10.64
N GLY A 330 2.63 1.79 9.82
CA GLY A 330 2.22 1.11 8.60
C GLY A 330 3.33 0.80 7.64
N GLY A 331 2.96 0.70 6.37
CA GLY A 331 3.89 0.41 5.29
C GLY A 331 3.46 0.99 3.96
N ASN A 332 4.39 0.91 3.03
CA ASN A 332 4.21 1.28 1.64
C ASN A 332 3.76 0.07 0.85
N MET A 333 2.84 0.29 -0.08
CA MET A 333 2.23 -0.74 -0.89
C MET A 333 2.45 -0.42 -2.37
N GLY A 334 3.11 -1.35 -3.05
CA GLY A 334 3.20 -1.38 -4.51
C GLY A 334 1.99 -2.11 -5.12
N PRO A 335 2.07 -2.54 -6.39
CA PRO A 335 1.04 -3.36 -7.03
C PRO A 335 0.97 -4.75 -6.38
N GLN A 336 -0.19 -5.40 -6.50
CA GLN A 336 -0.44 -6.71 -5.87
C GLN A 336 -0.22 -7.91 -6.79
N ASP A 337 0.19 -7.65 -8.04
CA ASP A 337 0.63 -8.64 -9.02
C ASP A 337 1.44 -7.94 -10.11
N ALA A 338 2.44 -8.63 -10.68
CA ALA A 338 3.16 -8.15 -11.86
C ALA A 338 2.24 -8.02 -13.09
N ILE A 339 1.07 -8.69 -13.08
CA ILE A 339 0.00 -8.61 -14.06
C ILE A 339 -1.27 -8.09 -13.37
N LEU A 340 -1.49 -6.78 -13.46
CA LEU A 340 -2.54 -6.06 -12.71
C LEU A 340 -3.95 -6.65 -12.84
N ALA A 341 -4.29 -7.13 -14.04
CA ALA A 341 -5.62 -7.67 -14.35
C ALA A 341 -5.95 -8.98 -13.59
N ARG A 342 -4.98 -9.61 -12.93
CA ARG A 342 -5.16 -10.86 -12.18
C ARG A 342 -5.57 -10.66 -10.74
N VAL A 343 -5.45 -9.45 -10.19
CA VAL A 343 -5.69 -9.22 -8.76
C VAL A 343 -7.18 -9.27 -8.46
N PRO A 344 -7.67 -10.26 -7.69
CA PRO A 344 -9.07 -10.30 -7.31
C PRO A 344 -9.33 -9.35 -6.13
N ASP A 345 -10.57 -8.87 -6.01
CA ASP A 345 -10.99 -8.02 -4.88
C ASP A 345 -10.70 -8.67 -3.51
N ALA A 346 -10.87 -9.99 -3.41
CA ALA A 346 -10.57 -10.76 -2.19
C ALA A 346 -9.11 -10.64 -1.72
N LYS A 347 -8.15 -10.40 -2.64
CA LYS A 347 -6.74 -10.17 -2.26
C LYS A 347 -6.60 -8.82 -1.56
N TYR A 348 -7.27 -7.77 -2.04
CA TYR A 348 -7.28 -6.47 -1.35
C TYR A 348 -7.94 -6.54 0.02
N GLU A 349 -9.06 -7.25 0.14
CA GLU A 349 -9.72 -7.45 1.44
C GLU A 349 -8.81 -8.16 2.43
N ALA A 350 -8.12 -9.22 2.00
CA ALA A 350 -7.17 -9.95 2.84
C ALA A 350 -5.98 -9.07 3.23
N LEU A 351 -5.38 -8.34 2.29
CA LEU A 351 -4.29 -7.41 2.55
C LEU A 351 -4.68 -6.35 3.57
N VAL A 352 -5.86 -5.74 3.45
CA VAL A 352 -6.27 -4.71 4.41
C VAL A 352 -6.62 -5.31 5.77
N ALA A 353 -7.21 -6.52 5.79
CA ALA A 353 -7.43 -7.26 7.04
C ALA A 353 -6.10 -7.55 7.76
N GLU A 354 -5.08 -7.96 7.01
CA GLU A 354 -3.73 -8.18 7.54
C GLU A 354 -3.08 -6.90 8.08
N ALA A 355 -3.25 -5.76 7.40
CA ALA A 355 -2.76 -4.47 7.89
C ALA A 355 -3.45 -4.08 9.21
N ARG A 356 -4.78 -4.30 9.30
CA ARG A 356 -5.55 -4.08 10.53
C ARG A 356 -5.08 -5.00 11.65
N ASN A 357 -4.89 -6.29 11.37
CA ASN A 357 -4.42 -7.29 12.31
C ASN A 357 -3.00 -6.95 12.82
N ALA A 358 -2.16 -6.39 11.95
CA ALA A 358 -0.84 -5.88 12.28
C ALA A 358 -0.84 -4.57 13.09
N ASN A 359 -2.01 -4.07 13.52
CA ASN A 359 -2.19 -2.80 14.23
C ASN A 359 -1.73 -1.56 13.45
N MET A 360 -1.66 -1.66 12.11
CA MET A 360 -1.37 -0.52 11.25
C MET A 360 -2.53 0.46 11.27
N THR A 361 -2.21 1.74 11.06
CA THR A 361 -3.17 2.83 10.93
C THR A 361 -3.10 3.49 9.56
N MET A 362 -2.04 3.24 8.77
CA MET A 362 -1.85 3.87 7.48
C MET A 362 -1.16 2.93 6.47
N LEU A 363 -1.58 2.99 5.21
CA LEU A 363 -0.84 2.47 4.07
C LEU A 363 -0.54 3.60 3.10
N ARG A 364 0.67 3.64 2.56
CA ARG A 364 1.03 4.56 1.48
C ARG A 364 0.99 3.82 0.15
N LEU A 365 0.11 4.25 -0.75
CA LEU A 365 0.08 3.77 -2.13
C LEU A 365 1.16 4.50 -2.93
N TRP A 366 2.19 3.75 -3.30
CA TRP A 366 3.41 4.30 -3.89
C TRP A 366 3.22 4.73 -5.35
N GLY A 367 3.77 5.90 -5.69
CA GLY A 367 3.52 6.60 -6.95
C GLY A 367 3.99 5.93 -8.25
N GLY A 368 4.69 4.79 -8.23
CA GLY A 368 4.96 4.06 -9.48
C GLY A 368 4.02 2.88 -9.73
N SER A 369 2.99 2.71 -8.91
CA SER A 369 1.92 1.71 -9.06
C SER A 369 0.75 2.26 -9.88
N VAL A 370 -0.48 1.86 -9.52
CA VAL A 370 -1.78 2.34 -10.01
C VAL A 370 -2.56 3.04 -8.90
N PHE A 371 -3.59 3.80 -9.27
CA PHE A 371 -4.72 4.00 -8.37
C PHE A 371 -5.48 2.68 -8.26
N GLU A 372 -5.68 2.18 -7.05
CA GLU A 372 -6.11 0.80 -6.83
C GLU A 372 -7.59 0.56 -7.18
N SER A 373 -8.02 -0.71 -7.11
CA SER A 373 -9.44 -1.07 -7.21
C SER A 373 -10.26 -0.38 -6.10
N PRO A 374 -11.52 0.03 -6.35
CA PRO A 374 -12.43 0.49 -5.30
C PRO A 374 -12.49 -0.46 -4.09
N ALA A 375 -12.38 -1.78 -4.31
CA ALA A 375 -12.37 -2.78 -3.26
C ALA A 375 -11.27 -2.55 -2.20
N PHE A 376 -10.09 -2.03 -2.61
CA PHE A 376 -9.03 -1.68 -1.68
C PHE A 376 -9.43 -0.52 -0.77
N TYR A 377 -9.92 0.58 -1.34
CA TYR A 377 -10.29 1.77 -0.57
C TYR A 377 -11.49 1.49 0.33
N GLU A 378 -12.49 0.73 -0.15
CA GLU A 378 -13.63 0.30 0.65
C GLU A 378 -13.22 -0.61 1.81
N ALA A 379 -12.25 -1.52 1.59
CA ALA A 379 -11.69 -2.33 2.66
C ALA A 379 -10.98 -1.45 3.69
N CYS A 380 -10.19 -0.45 3.25
CA CYS A 380 -9.53 0.51 4.12
C CYS A 380 -10.54 1.35 4.93
N ASP A 381 -11.63 1.78 4.30
CA ASP A 381 -12.73 2.49 4.97
C ASP A 381 -13.35 1.66 6.08
N ARG A 382 -13.62 0.37 5.84
CA ARG A 382 -14.17 -0.55 6.84
C ARG A 382 -13.17 -0.88 7.95
N ALA A 383 -11.89 -0.96 7.62
CA ALA A 383 -10.84 -1.38 8.54
C ALA A 383 -10.22 -0.23 9.36
N GLY A 384 -10.46 1.02 8.98
CA GLY A 384 -9.88 2.18 9.66
C GLY A 384 -8.42 2.43 9.22
N ILE A 385 -8.04 1.98 8.03
CA ILE A 385 -6.68 2.18 7.51
C ILE A 385 -6.65 3.46 6.69
N LEU A 386 -5.87 4.44 7.15
CA LEU A 386 -5.64 5.68 6.41
C LEU A 386 -4.83 5.37 5.13
N VAL A 387 -5.10 6.08 4.05
CA VAL A 387 -4.39 5.94 2.79
C VAL A 387 -3.66 7.24 2.45
N TRP A 388 -2.33 7.19 2.43
CA TRP A 388 -1.52 8.20 1.77
C TRP A 388 -1.49 7.85 0.28
N GLN A 389 -2.15 8.66 -0.55
CA GLN A 389 -2.29 8.38 -1.97
C GLN A 389 -1.31 9.21 -2.80
N ASP A 390 -0.27 8.58 -3.34
CA ASP A 390 0.56 9.23 -4.36
C ASP A 390 -0.22 9.32 -5.70
N PHE A 391 -0.04 10.42 -6.42
CA PHE A 391 -0.25 10.45 -7.87
C PHE A 391 0.84 9.62 -8.56
N LEU A 392 0.55 9.12 -9.77
CA LEU A 392 1.35 8.06 -10.38
C LEU A 392 2.66 8.59 -11.02
N PHE A 393 3.56 9.11 -10.19
CA PHE A 393 4.90 9.57 -10.53
C PHE A 393 5.93 8.98 -9.57
N ALA A 394 7.03 8.42 -10.09
CA ALA A 394 8.10 7.89 -9.25
C ALA A 394 9.50 8.01 -9.87
N CYS A 395 10.44 8.59 -9.12
CA CYS A 395 11.90 8.60 -9.35
C CYS A 395 12.32 8.97 -10.79
N ALA A 396 11.61 9.88 -11.46
CA ALA A 396 11.93 10.29 -12.83
C ALA A 396 11.59 11.76 -13.12
N ASP A 397 12.32 12.36 -14.06
CA ASP A 397 12.14 13.73 -14.51
C ASP A 397 11.03 13.83 -15.58
N TYR A 398 9.77 13.85 -15.15
CA TYR A 398 8.64 13.82 -16.09
C TYR A 398 8.55 15.07 -16.99
N PRO A 399 8.06 14.93 -18.25
CA PRO A 399 8.13 15.97 -19.28
C PRO A 399 7.05 17.05 -19.12
N ASP A 400 7.19 17.89 -18.11
CA ASP A 400 6.22 18.96 -17.80
C ASP A 400 6.25 20.17 -18.76
N HIS A 401 7.17 20.17 -19.74
CA HIS A 401 7.21 21.11 -20.85
C HIS A 401 6.23 20.75 -21.97
N ASP A 402 5.85 19.48 -22.10
CA ASP A 402 4.90 19.00 -23.11
C ASP A 402 3.44 19.36 -22.74
N ALA A 403 2.71 19.96 -23.66
CA ALA A 403 1.32 20.37 -23.42
C ALA A 403 0.33 19.20 -23.39
N ALA A 404 0.49 18.23 -24.29
CA ALA A 404 -0.36 17.05 -24.34
C ALA A 404 -0.16 16.18 -23.10
N PHE A 405 1.09 16.02 -22.64
CA PHE A 405 1.37 15.30 -21.41
C PHE A 405 0.79 16.00 -20.17
N ARG A 406 0.83 17.34 -20.11
CA ARG A 406 0.15 18.09 -19.04
C ARG A 406 -1.35 17.87 -19.02
N GLU A 407 -1.98 17.83 -20.18
CA GLU A 407 -3.42 17.58 -20.27
C GLU A 407 -3.76 16.14 -19.87
N ALA A 408 -2.94 15.15 -20.28
CA ALA A 408 -3.07 13.76 -19.85
C ALA A 408 -3.01 13.61 -18.32
N VAL A 409 -2.03 14.27 -17.68
CA VAL A 409 -1.91 14.29 -16.21
C VAL A 409 -3.12 14.96 -15.57
N ARG A 410 -3.62 16.07 -16.12
CA ARG A 410 -4.79 16.77 -15.61
C ARG A 410 -6.04 15.87 -15.64
N ALA A 411 -6.32 15.25 -16.77
CA ALA A 411 -7.48 14.37 -16.94
C ALA A 411 -7.41 13.13 -16.04
N GLU A 412 -6.25 12.46 -15.97
CA GLU A 412 -6.02 11.31 -15.09
C GLU A 412 -6.28 11.68 -13.62
N SER A 413 -5.71 12.80 -13.18
CA SER A 413 -5.77 13.25 -11.80
C SER A 413 -7.16 13.73 -11.41
N GLU A 414 -7.85 14.46 -12.30
CA GLU A 414 -9.22 14.92 -12.09
C GLU A 414 -10.20 13.75 -11.96
N ALA A 415 -10.06 12.73 -12.81
CA ALA A 415 -10.84 11.50 -12.71
C ALA A 415 -10.56 10.74 -11.41
N ALA A 416 -9.27 10.63 -11.03
CA ALA A 416 -8.87 9.96 -9.80
C ALA A 416 -9.44 10.62 -8.54
N ILE A 417 -9.31 11.94 -8.43
CA ILE A 417 -9.83 12.68 -7.27
C ILE A 417 -11.35 12.52 -7.18
N ARG A 418 -12.09 12.70 -8.28
CA ARG A 418 -13.56 12.55 -8.27
C ARG A 418 -14.01 11.15 -7.88
N LEU A 419 -13.33 10.12 -8.38
CA LEU A 419 -13.65 8.73 -8.07
C LEU A 419 -13.42 8.44 -6.58
N LEU A 420 -12.31 8.94 -6.03
CA LEU A 420 -11.80 8.47 -4.76
C LEU A 420 -12.11 9.37 -3.56
N ARG A 421 -12.48 10.65 -3.76
CA ARG A 421 -12.67 11.63 -2.68
C ARG A 421 -13.75 11.29 -1.64
N HIS A 422 -14.59 10.30 -1.88
CA HIS A 422 -15.60 9.88 -0.90
C HIS A 422 -15.10 8.84 0.11
N HIS A 423 -13.94 8.23 -0.15
CA HIS A 423 -13.33 7.27 0.77
C HIS A 423 -12.78 8.00 2.01
N PRO A 424 -13.34 7.81 3.22
CA PRO A 424 -12.81 8.41 4.45
C PRO A 424 -11.37 7.97 4.76
N SER A 425 -10.94 6.81 4.26
CA SER A 425 -9.57 6.32 4.41
C SER A 425 -8.52 7.24 3.79
N ILE A 426 -8.77 7.83 2.62
CA ILE A 426 -7.77 8.69 1.94
C ILE A 426 -7.42 9.88 2.83
N ALA A 427 -6.19 9.90 3.32
CA ALA A 427 -5.72 10.84 4.31
C ALA A 427 -5.05 12.06 3.69
N LEU A 428 -4.37 11.86 2.57
CA LEU A 428 -3.54 12.85 1.91
C LEU A 428 -3.35 12.49 0.44
N TRP A 429 -3.29 13.52 -0.41
CA TRP A 429 -2.87 13.42 -1.81
C TRP A 429 -1.41 13.85 -1.93
N CYS A 430 -0.55 13.00 -2.45
CA CYS A 430 0.89 13.27 -2.59
C CYS A 430 1.29 13.33 -4.08
N GLY A 431 2.08 14.32 -4.48
CA GLY A 431 2.36 14.57 -5.88
C GLY A 431 3.23 13.51 -6.57
N ASN A 432 4.16 12.88 -5.84
CA ASN A 432 5.10 11.90 -6.41
C ASN A 432 5.86 11.11 -5.33
N ASN A 433 6.52 10.03 -5.76
CA ASN A 433 7.62 9.39 -5.05
C ASN A 433 8.98 9.89 -5.55
N GLU A 434 9.77 10.47 -4.65
CA GLU A 434 11.18 10.84 -4.77
C GLU A 434 11.56 11.70 -5.99
N CYS A 435 10.62 12.27 -6.73
CA CYS A 435 10.94 13.19 -7.83
C CYS A 435 11.50 14.51 -7.27
N THR A 436 10.98 14.98 -6.14
CA THR A 436 11.47 16.20 -5.47
C THR A 436 12.91 15.99 -4.98
N GLN A 437 13.18 14.85 -4.33
CA GLN A 437 14.55 14.50 -3.93
C GLN A 437 15.44 14.28 -5.15
N GLY A 438 14.97 13.55 -6.17
CA GLY A 438 15.73 13.30 -7.38
C GLY A 438 16.13 14.55 -8.14
N PHE A 439 15.29 15.59 -8.11
CA PHE A 439 15.64 16.91 -8.65
C PHE A 439 16.85 17.53 -7.93
N CYS A 440 16.92 17.42 -6.59
CA CYS A 440 18.00 17.94 -5.77
C CYS A 440 19.28 17.08 -5.84
N ASP A 441 19.13 15.76 -5.69
CA ASP A 441 20.23 14.86 -5.34
C ASP A 441 20.78 14.07 -6.52
N TRP A 442 19.96 13.79 -7.54
CA TRP A 442 20.33 12.84 -8.60
C TRP A 442 20.47 13.50 -9.97
N TRP A 443 19.44 14.20 -10.42
CA TRP A 443 19.36 14.74 -11.78
C TRP A 443 20.22 15.99 -11.98
N ASN A 444 20.35 16.79 -10.92
CA ASN A 444 21.13 18.02 -10.90
C ASN A 444 22.30 17.94 -9.92
N ALA A 445 22.82 16.74 -9.65
CA ALA A 445 24.00 16.54 -8.80
C ALA A 445 25.23 17.25 -9.39
N ASP A 446 25.42 17.11 -10.70
CA ASP A 446 26.48 17.78 -11.45
C ASP A 446 26.04 19.20 -11.86
N LYS A 447 26.50 20.19 -11.08
CA LYS A 447 26.17 21.61 -11.27
C LYS A 447 26.78 22.23 -12.53
N THR A 448 27.64 21.50 -13.26
CA THR A 448 28.22 21.99 -14.53
C THR A 448 27.31 21.76 -15.72
N LYS A 449 26.30 20.90 -15.58
CA LYS A 449 25.33 20.59 -16.64
C LYS A 449 24.15 21.57 -16.59
N PRO A 450 23.46 21.78 -17.73
CA PRO A 450 22.21 22.54 -17.75
C PRO A 450 21.22 21.99 -16.73
N LEU A 451 20.54 22.90 -16.03
CA LEU A 451 19.52 22.53 -15.05
C LEU A 451 18.43 21.69 -15.71
N LYS A 452 18.22 20.49 -15.16
CA LYS A 452 17.20 19.55 -15.59
C LYS A 452 15.96 19.73 -14.73
N VAL A 453 14.97 20.41 -15.28
CA VAL A 453 13.65 20.61 -14.66
C VAL A 453 12.67 19.60 -15.25
N GLY A 454 12.10 18.75 -14.41
CA GLY A 454 11.09 17.77 -14.80
C GLY A 454 10.07 17.56 -13.69
N GLY A 455 8.80 17.53 -14.07
CA GLY A 455 7.66 17.27 -13.18
C GLY A 455 7.23 18.41 -12.25
N VAL A 456 8.04 19.46 -12.09
CA VAL A 456 7.80 20.55 -11.14
C VAL A 456 6.44 21.22 -11.34
N LYS A 457 5.99 21.45 -12.58
CA LYS A 457 4.65 22.01 -12.84
C LYS A 457 3.52 21.07 -12.43
N PHE A 458 3.71 19.75 -12.49
CA PHE A 458 2.71 18.79 -12.01
C PHE A 458 2.55 18.94 -10.50
N TYR A 459 3.66 18.86 -9.76
CA TYR A 459 3.65 18.75 -8.30
C TYR A 459 3.37 20.08 -7.59
N ASN A 460 3.76 21.21 -8.19
CA ASN A 460 3.65 22.52 -7.53
C ASN A 460 2.50 23.39 -8.07
N GLN A 461 1.84 23.00 -9.15
CA GLN A 461 0.77 23.80 -9.78
C GLN A 461 -0.44 22.93 -10.12
N ILE A 462 -0.32 22.00 -11.06
CA ILE A 462 -1.49 21.28 -11.62
C ILE A 462 -2.19 20.42 -10.57
N LEU A 463 -1.46 19.53 -9.89
CA LEU A 463 -2.02 18.63 -8.88
C LEU A 463 -2.58 19.37 -7.65
N PRO A 464 -1.87 20.33 -7.02
CA PRO A 464 -2.44 21.06 -5.89
C PRO A 464 -3.67 21.88 -6.27
N ASP A 465 -3.71 22.46 -7.48
CA ASP A 465 -4.89 23.21 -7.95
C ASP A 465 -6.09 22.30 -8.15
N LEU A 466 -5.89 21.11 -8.74
CA LEU A 466 -6.94 20.10 -8.88
C LEU A 466 -7.45 19.62 -7.51
N CYS A 467 -6.55 19.32 -6.56
CA CYS A 467 -6.96 18.92 -5.21
C CYS A 467 -7.77 20.03 -4.53
N ARG A 468 -7.33 21.30 -4.61
CA ARG A 468 -8.05 22.44 -4.03
C ARG A 468 -9.45 22.63 -4.65
N GLN A 469 -9.61 22.32 -5.93
CA GLN A 469 -10.88 22.46 -6.62
C GLN A 469 -11.82 21.28 -6.32
N LEU A 470 -11.31 20.05 -6.33
CA LEU A 470 -12.13 18.83 -6.38
C LEU A 470 -12.28 18.13 -5.02
N ASP A 471 -11.33 18.36 -4.10
CA ASP A 471 -11.28 17.76 -2.77
C ASP A 471 -10.62 18.73 -1.76
N PRO A 472 -11.23 19.91 -1.51
CA PRO A 472 -10.61 21.01 -0.77
C PRO A 472 -10.34 20.69 0.71
N ARG A 473 -10.94 19.62 1.24
CA ARG A 473 -10.85 19.26 2.67
C ARG A 473 -9.75 18.24 2.97
N ARG A 474 -9.05 17.72 1.95
CA ARG A 474 -7.88 16.86 2.16
C ARG A 474 -6.58 17.62 1.95
N PRO A 475 -5.55 17.32 2.76
CA PRO A 475 -4.23 17.90 2.57
C PRO A 475 -3.59 17.40 1.27
N TYR A 476 -2.85 18.30 0.63
CA TYR A 476 -1.98 18.00 -0.50
C TYR A 476 -0.51 18.12 -0.07
N TRP A 477 0.32 17.18 -0.52
CA TRP A 477 1.77 17.18 -0.33
C TRP A 477 2.50 17.13 -1.67
N PRO A 478 3.52 17.98 -1.93
CA PRO A 478 4.16 18.03 -3.24
C PRO A 478 4.88 16.73 -3.66
N GLY A 479 5.45 15.99 -2.72
CA GLY A 479 6.12 14.71 -2.99
C GLY A 479 6.67 14.08 -1.72
N SER A 480 6.94 12.78 -1.76
CA SER A 480 7.51 11.99 -0.66
C SER A 480 8.93 11.56 -1.07
N PRO A 481 10.02 12.04 -0.43
CA PRO A 481 10.03 12.97 0.69
C PRO A 481 10.01 14.45 0.25
N CYS A 482 9.50 15.32 1.12
CA CYS A 482 9.57 16.77 0.96
C CYS A 482 9.66 17.48 2.33
N GLY A 483 10.30 18.65 2.42
CA GLY A 483 10.29 19.47 3.64
C GLY A 483 11.53 20.34 3.82
N GLY A 484 11.38 21.51 4.45
CA GLY A 484 12.51 22.39 4.79
C GLY A 484 13.38 22.82 3.59
N GLY A 485 14.69 22.98 3.86
CA GLY A 485 15.68 23.39 2.85
C GLY A 485 16.20 22.25 1.95
N HIS A 486 15.93 21.00 2.31
CA HIS A 486 16.32 19.80 1.56
C HIS A 486 15.17 18.79 1.57
N PRO A 487 14.69 18.26 0.43
CA PRO A 487 13.47 17.46 0.40
C PRO A 487 13.45 16.28 1.36
N ASN A 488 14.60 15.64 1.58
CA ASN A 488 14.75 14.52 2.51
C ASN A 488 15.26 14.93 3.91
N SER A 489 14.82 16.09 4.41
CA SER A 489 15.20 16.60 5.74
C SER A 489 14.62 15.73 6.85
N GLU A 490 15.39 15.47 7.91
CA GLU A 490 14.85 14.83 9.12
C GLU A 490 14.04 15.81 9.99
N LEU A 491 14.29 17.12 9.90
CA LEU A 491 13.73 18.08 10.85
C LEU A 491 12.40 18.71 10.40
N GLU A 492 12.04 18.56 9.13
CA GLU A 492 10.86 19.17 8.52
C GLU A 492 10.27 18.26 7.46
N GLY A 493 8.95 18.03 7.50
CA GLY A 493 8.28 17.19 6.52
C GLY A 493 8.44 15.69 6.78
N ASP A 494 8.44 14.91 5.71
CA ASP A 494 8.64 13.47 5.74
C ASP A 494 10.01 13.07 5.16
N CYS A 495 10.52 11.91 5.56
CA CYS A 495 11.86 11.44 5.21
C CYS A 495 11.84 9.97 4.74
N HIS A 496 12.60 9.70 3.68
CA HIS A 496 12.99 8.37 3.23
C HIS A 496 14.37 8.05 3.83
N TRP A 497 14.36 7.27 4.91
CA TRP A 497 15.52 7.08 5.79
C TRP A 497 16.41 5.91 5.34
N TRP A 498 16.86 6.00 4.08
CA TRP A 498 17.65 4.96 3.42
C TRP A 498 19.16 5.08 3.66
N GLY A 499 19.70 6.30 3.56
CA GLY A 499 21.13 6.58 3.54
C GLY A 499 21.89 6.16 4.81
N PRO A 500 21.39 6.50 6.02
CA PRO A 500 22.02 6.10 7.28
C PRO A 500 21.94 4.59 7.59
N PHE A 501 21.05 3.85 6.91
CA PHE A 501 20.80 2.44 7.17
C PHE A 501 21.05 1.56 5.93
N PHE A 502 20.00 1.14 5.24
CA PHE A 502 20.09 0.03 4.27
C PHE A 502 20.91 0.38 3.02
N MET A 503 20.93 1.67 2.65
CA MET A 503 21.74 2.17 1.52
C MET A 503 23.13 2.64 1.94
N HIS A 504 23.48 2.52 3.23
CA HIS A 504 24.80 2.88 3.72
C HIS A 504 25.90 2.01 3.07
N PRO A 505 27.08 2.54 2.72
CA PRO A 505 28.14 1.74 2.09
C PRO A 505 28.76 0.68 3.01
N ASP A 506 28.80 0.93 4.32
CA ASP A 506 29.24 -0.06 5.32
C ASP A 506 28.12 -1.06 5.63
N VAL A 507 28.39 -2.34 5.39
CA VAL A 507 27.46 -3.45 5.69
C VAL A 507 27.07 -3.51 7.16
N ASN A 508 27.94 -3.08 8.08
CA ASN A 508 27.63 -3.08 9.51
C ASN A 508 26.47 -2.14 9.85
N CYS A 509 26.32 -1.03 9.13
CA CYS A 509 25.18 -0.14 9.29
C CYS A 509 23.89 -0.76 8.76
N ARG A 510 23.96 -1.62 7.72
CA ARG A 510 22.79 -2.26 7.09
C ARG A 510 22.16 -3.39 7.92
N ILE A 511 22.91 -3.93 8.89
CA ILE A 511 22.52 -5.13 9.64
C ILE A 511 22.26 -4.86 11.12
N ARG A 512 22.32 -3.59 11.55
CA ARG A 512 22.16 -3.17 12.95
C ARG A 512 20.95 -2.28 13.11
N HIS A 513 20.10 -2.58 14.09
CA HIS A 513 18.88 -1.81 14.35
C HIS A 513 19.13 -0.56 15.21
N GLU A 514 20.24 -0.53 15.94
CA GLU A 514 20.61 0.54 16.86
C GLU A 514 20.78 1.89 16.14
N VAL A 515 21.06 1.89 14.83
CA VAL A 515 21.17 3.12 14.05
C VAL A 515 19.86 3.92 14.06
N PHE A 516 18.70 3.27 14.19
CA PHE A 516 17.41 3.96 14.26
C PHE A 516 17.23 4.76 15.57
N ASP A 517 18.02 4.47 16.61
CA ASP A 517 18.08 5.29 17.83
C ASP A 517 18.77 6.65 17.60
N GLU A 518 19.31 6.90 16.41
CA GLU A 518 19.89 8.19 16.01
C GLU A 518 18.97 9.02 15.10
N CYS A 519 17.98 8.39 14.44
CA CYS A 519 17.07 9.07 13.51
C CYS A 519 16.28 10.22 14.17
N ARG A 520 16.36 11.44 13.65
CA ARG A 520 15.62 12.61 14.18
C ARG A 520 14.39 12.98 13.34
N SER A 521 13.97 12.09 12.44
CA SER A 521 12.89 12.36 11.50
C SER A 521 11.55 12.63 12.18
N ARG A 522 10.84 13.67 11.71
CA ARG A 522 9.47 14.00 12.13
C ARG A 522 8.44 12.97 11.66
N PHE A 523 8.68 12.39 10.49
CA PHE A 523 7.88 11.32 9.92
C PHE A 523 8.74 10.51 8.94
N VAL A 524 8.87 9.20 9.15
CA VAL A 524 9.61 8.33 8.23
C VAL A 524 8.62 7.68 7.27
N SER A 525 8.50 8.21 6.06
CA SER A 525 7.58 7.70 5.02
C SER A 525 8.15 6.49 4.27
N GLU A 526 9.47 6.26 4.31
CA GLU A 526 10.10 5.02 3.86
C GLU A 526 11.33 4.65 4.69
N TYR A 527 11.44 3.37 5.04
CA TYR A 527 12.64 2.69 5.53
C TYR A 527 12.42 1.19 5.42
N GLY A 528 13.46 0.37 5.27
CA GLY A 528 13.24 -1.06 5.09
C GLY A 528 14.49 -1.91 5.10
N VAL A 529 14.27 -3.22 5.14
CA VAL A 529 15.32 -4.23 5.09
C VAL A 529 14.82 -5.45 4.32
N ILE A 530 15.75 -6.15 3.69
CA ILE A 530 15.49 -7.34 2.88
C ILE A 530 15.35 -8.57 3.76
N GLY A 531 14.40 -9.42 3.42
CA GLY A 531 14.32 -10.80 3.90
C GLY A 531 13.83 -11.75 2.81
N PRO A 532 14.22 -13.04 2.87
CA PRO A 532 13.66 -14.06 1.99
C PRO A 532 12.16 -14.24 2.21
N CYS A 533 11.44 -14.71 1.19
CA CYS A 533 10.05 -15.15 1.30
C CYS A 533 9.85 -16.26 2.33
N HIS A 534 8.57 -16.55 2.66
CA HIS A 534 8.23 -17.79 3.36
C HIS A 534 8.77 -19.00 2.57
N LEU A 535 9.27 -20.03 3.26
CA LEU A 535 9.88 -21.20 2.60
C LEU A 535 8.91 -21.87 1.62
N ASP A 536 7.64 -22.01 2.02
CA ASP A 536 6.60 -22.54 1.14
C ASP A 536 6.31 -21.64 -0.06
N SER A 537 6.48 -20.32 0.06
CA SER A 537 6.39 -19.43 -1.11
C SER A 537 7.55 -19.64 -2.06
N ILE A 538 8.77 -19.81 -1.54
CA ILE A 538 9.96 -20.11 -2.36
C ILE A 538 9.75 -21.40 -3.17
N ARG A 539 9.13 -22.43 -2.57
CA ARG A 539 8.78 -23.69 -3.23
C ARG A 539 7.76 -23.55 -4.37
N GLU A 540 6.98 -22.47 -4.40
CA GLU A 540 5.96 -22.23 -5.44
C GLU A 540 6.58 -21.65 -6.72
N TYR A 541 7.61 -20.80 -6.59
CA TYR A 541 8.20 -20.09 -7.73
C TYR A 541 9.62 -20.55 -8.10
N LEU A 542 10.29 -21.35 -7.27
CA LEU A 542 11.58 -21.99 -7.60
C LEU A 542 11.46 -23.51 -7.63
N SER A 543 12.10 -24.13 -8.63
CA SER A 543 12.35 -25.56 -8.64
C SER A 543 13.34 -25.98 -7.54
N SER A 544 13.31 -27.25 -7.14
CA SER A 544 14.23 -27.79 -6.14
C SER A 544 15.71 -27.59 -6.51
N GLU A 545 16.02 -27.68 -7.80
CA GLU A 545 17.36 -27.54 -8.37
C GLU A 545 17.83 -26.08 -8.37
N GLU A 546 16.91 -25.11 -8.37
CA GLU A 546 17.21 -23.68 -8.40
C GLU A 546 17.11 -23.02 -7.02
N MET A 547 16.73 -23.79 -5.99
CA MET A 547 16.56 -23.32 -4.62
C MET A 547 17.92 -23.18 -3.91
N HIS A 548 18.79 -22.33 -4.44
CA HIS A 548 20.06 -21.95 -3.82
C HIS A 548 20.50 -20.58 -4.36
N ALA A 549 21.20 -19.80 -3.53
CA ALA A 549 21.47 -18.38 -3.80
C ALA A 549 22.29 -18.10 -5.08
N GLU A 550 23.03 -19.09 -5.58
CA GLU A 550 23.86 -18.99 -6.79
C GLU A 550 23.06 -19.20 -8.10
N SER A 551 21.86 -19.79 -8.01
CA SER A 551 21.04 -20.09 -9.18
C SER A 551 20.64 -18.81 -9.91
N LEU A 552 20.41 -18.91 -11.22
CA LEU A 552 19.94 -17.75 -11.99
C LEU A 552 18.56 -17.30 -11.52
N ALA A 553 17.65 -18.24 -11.27
CA ALA A 553 16.29 -17.94 -10.84
C ALA A 553 16.28 -17.24 -9.47
N TRP A 554 17.04 -17.74 -8.49
CA TRP A 554 17.15 -17.08 -7.18
C TRP A 554 17.66 -15.65 -7.34
N ARG A 555 18.73 -15.42 -8.09
CA ARG A 555 19.27 -14.07 -8.33
C ARG A 555 18.29 -13.13 -9.04
N MET A 556 17.45 -13.65 -9.94
CA MET A 556 16.40 -12.85 -10.59
C MET A 556 15.27 -12.48 -9.62
N HIS A 557 14.97 -13.36 -8.68
CA HIS A 557 14.04 -13.14 -7.57
C HIS A 557 14.70 -12.52 -6.32
N THR A 558 15.88 -11.93 -6.46
CA THR A 558 16.52 -11.15 -5.39
C THR A 558 16.50 -9.68 -5.79
N ASN A 559 16.10 -8.81 -4.87
CA ASN A 559 16.11 -7.38 -5.12
C ASN A 559 17.53 -6.85 -5.41
N THR A 560 17.62 -5.86 -6.30
CA THR A 560 18.90 -5.28 -6.74
C THR A 560 19.75 -4.62 -5.65
N PHE A 561 19.17 -4.25 -4.50
CA PHE A 561 19.93 -3.70 -3.37
C PHE A 561 20.45 -4.76 -2.40
N GLU A 562 20.10 -6.03 -2.57
CA GLU A 562 20.71 -7.13 -1.84
C GLU A 562 22.18 -7.23 -2.25
N LYS A 563 23.06 -6.93 -1.29
CA LYS A 563 24.53 -6.96 -1.46
C LYS A 563 25.14 -7.83 -0.36
N GLN A 564 24.73 -9.10 -0.31
CA GLN A 564 25.11 -10.08 0.73
C GLN A 564 24.72 -9.62 2.15
N THR A 565 23.72 -8.75 2.27
CA THR A 565 23.30 -8.17 3.54
C THR A 565 22.60 -9.21 4.40
N VAL A 566 21.77 -10.06 3.80
CA VAL A 566 21.12 -11.17 4.52
C VAL A 566 22.16 -12.13 5.08
N ALA A 567 23.13 -12.55 4.26
CA ALA A 567 24.21 -13.43 4.72
C ALA A 567 25.07 -12.79 5.83
N ALA A 568 25.40 -11.50 5.71
CA ALA A 568 26.15 -10.79 6.74
C ALA A 568 25.37 -10.69 8.07
N ALA A 569 24.05 -10.47 8.01
CA ALA A 569 23.20 -10.43 9.18
C ALA A 569 23.06 -11.81 9.86
N ILE A 570 22.90 -12.87 9.07
CA ILE A 570 22.88 -14.25 9.57
C ILE A 570 24.19 -14.54 10.31
N ARG A 571 25.34 -14.14 9.73
CA ARG A 571 26.64 -14.26 10.39
C ARG A 571 26.72 -13.47 11.68
N LEU A 572 26.19 -12.25 11.72
CA LEU A 572 26.22 -11.44 12.93
C LEU A 572 25.38 -12.08 14.04
N HIS A 573 24.16 -12.54 13.73
CA HIS A 573 23.17 -12.89 14.75
C HIS A 573 23.04 -14.39 15.05
N TYR A 574 23.36 -15.29 14.13
CA TYR A 574 22.97 -16.70 14.27
C TYR A 574 24.10 -17.68 13.97
N ALA A 575 24.52 -17.79 12.71
CA ALA A 575 25.38 -18.86 12.24
C ALA A 575 26.24 -18.42 11.05
N ASP A 576 27.24 -19.22 10.70
CA ASP A 576 28.01 -18.95 9.48
C ASP A 576 27.18 -19.40 8.26
N PRO A 577 26.86 -18.50 7.32
CA PRO A 577 25.91 -18.79 6.24
C PRO A 577 26.46 -19.77 5.21
N GLU A 578 27.79 -19.87 5.05
CA GLU A 578 28.46 -20.84 4.19
C GLU A 578 28.32 -22.27 4.73
N GLY A 579 27.20 -22.93 4.44
CA GLY A 579 26.95 -24.31 4.86
C GLY A 579 25.56 -24.54 5.44
N LEU A 580 24.77 -23.47 5.62
CA LEU A 580 23.36 -23.61 5.97
C LEU A 580 22.60 -24.30 4.84
N ASN A 581 21.68 -25.18 5.22
CA ASN A 581 20.63 -25.61 4.30
C ASN A 581 19.66 -24.44 4.04
N VAL A 582 18.85 -24.57 2.99
CA VAL A 582 17.93 -23.49 2.60
C VAL A 582 16.90 -23.16 3.68
N PRO A 583 16.21 -24.13 4.32
CA PRO A 583 15.30 -23.82 5.43
C PRO A 583 15.92 -22.96 6.53
N ASP A 584 17.14 -23.28 6.97
CA ASP A 584 17.84 -22.53 8.02
C ASP A 584 18.22 -21.13 7.53
N TYR A 585 18.75 -21.00 6.30
CA TYR A 585 19.07 -19.71 5.70
C TYR A 585 17.83 -18.80 5.60
N VAL A 586 16.71 -19.36 5.16
CA VAL A 586 15.43 -18.63 5.05
C VAL A 586 14.93 -18.20 6.42
N THR A 587 14.97 -19.09 7.41
CA THR A 587 14.53 -18.81 8.79
C THR A 587 15.36 -17.69 9.41
N TYR A 588 16.70 -17.80 9.39
CA TYR A 588 17.57 -16.75 9.95
C TYR A 588 17.48 -15.44 9.17
N GLY A 589 17.30 -15.51 7.85
CA GLY A 589 17.08 -14.31 7.02
C GLY A 589 15.77 -13.59 7.36
N GLN A 590 14.68 -14.32 7.60
CA GLN A 590 13.42 -13.72 8.05
C GLN A 590 13.53 -13.17 9.47
N LEU A 591 14.26 -13.84 10.36
CA LEU A 591 14.49 -13.33 11.72
C LEU A 591 15.34 -12.07 11.75
N PHE A 592 16.34 -11.96 10.87
CA PHE A 592 17.04 -10.69 10.65
C PHE A 592 16.04 -9.57 10.28
N GLN A 593 15.16 -9.83 9.30
CA GLN A 593 14.13 -8.89 8.90
C GLN A 593 13.23 -8.50 10.09
N ALA A 594 12.88 -9.47 10.92
CA ALA A 594 12.05 -9.29 12.12
C ALA A 594 12.70 -8.40 13.18
N ILE A 595 13.98 -8.65 13.48
CA ILE A 595 14.78 -7.82 14.41
C ILE A 595 14.74 -6.37 13.94
N ILE A 596 15.11 -6.11 12.69
CA ILE A 596 15.19 -4.74 12.19
C ILE A 596 13.82 -4.06 12.20
N HIS A 597 12.77 -4.64 11.61
CA HIS A 597 11.47 -3.96 11.53
C HIS A 597 10.83 -3.74 12.91
N GLY A 598 10.92 -4.72 13.81
CA GLY A 598 10.42 -4.59 15.18
C GLY A 598 11.15 -3.48 15.94
N HIS A 599 12.48 -3.52 15.93
CA HIS A 599 13.27 -2.54 16.68
C HIS A 599 13.25 -1.14 16.07
N ALA A 600 13.25 -1.01 14.74
CA ALA A 600 13.18 0.28 14.06
C ALA A 600 11.84 0.98 14.33
N MET A 601 10.70 0.29 14.19
CA MET A 601 9.39 0.86 14.49
C MET A 601 9.30 1.32 15.95
N GLU A 602 9.75 0.48 16.88
CA GLU A 602 9.80 0.86 18.30
C GLU A 602 10.74 2.06 18.55
N ALA A 603 11.91 2.17 17.90
CA ALA A 603 12.83 3.30 18.06
C ALA A 603 12.25 4.62 17.53
N LEU A 604 11.57 4.59 16.38
CA LEU A 604 10.88 5.74 15.81
C LEU A 604 9.69 6.15 16.68
N ARG A 605 8.86 5.18 17.10
CA ARG A 605 7.72 5.40 17.98
C ARG A 605 8.11 5.83 19.39
N PHE A 606 9.30 5.44 19.86
CA PHE A 606 9.86 5.87 21.14
C PHE A 606 9.95 7.39 21.25
N ARG A 607 9.99 8.12 20.12
CA ARG A 607 10.08 9.58 20.09
C ARG A 607 8.74 10.29 19.98
N LYS A 608 7.61 9.57 19.98
CA LYS A 608 6.29 10.21 20.03
C LYS A 608 6.23 11.17 21.22
N GLN A 609 5.86 12.42 20.95
CA GLN A 609 5.76 13.51 21.93
C GLN A 609 7.07 13.74 22.71
N ASP A 610 8.22 13.39 22.13
CA ASP A 610 9.53 13.83 22.61
C ASP A 610 9.68 15.34 22.32
N PRO A 611 10.07 16.17 23.29
CA PRO A 611 10.11 17.62 23.11
C PRO A 611 11.13 18.11 22.08
N LEU A 612 12.12 17.29 21.72
CA LEU A 612 13.20 17.65 20.78
C LEU A 612 13.01 16.95 19.43
N ASP A 613 12.71 15.66 19.47
CA ASP A 613 12.75 14.78 18.29
C ASP A 613 11.40 14.13 17.99
N ASP A 614 10.30 14.86 18.23
CA ASP A 614 8.93 14.37 18.02
C ASP A 614 8.72 13.71 16.65
N CYS A 615 8.64 12.38 16.64
CA CYS A 615 8.32 11.56 15.47
C CYS A 615 6.86 11.13 15.55
N GLN A 616 6.10 11.31 14.48
CA GLN A 616 4.65 11.05 14.44
C GLN A 616 4.24 10.04 13.37
N GLY A 617 5.19 9.33 12.76
CA GLY A 617 4.88 8.20 11.91
C GLY A 617 6.09 7.49 11.31
N ALA A 618 5.88 6.22 10.98
CA ALA A 618 6.86 5.34 10.38
C ALA A 618 6.16 4.35 9.44
N LEU A 619 6.52 4.36 8.16
CA LEU A 619 5.98 3.47 7.12
C LEU A 619 7.11 2.62 6.52
N ILE A 620 7.05 1.30 6.72
CA ILE A 620 8.04 0.37 6.16
C ILE A 620 7.96 0.32 4.63
N TRP A 621 9.09 0.14 3.98
CA TRP A 621 9.22 -0.30 2.59
C TRP A 621 9.67 -1.77 2.66
N SER A 622 8.82 -2.77 2.38
CA SER A 622 7.42 -2.65 1.95
C SER A 622 6.47 -3.51 2.81
N TYR A 623 5.18 -3.26 2.65
CA TYR A 623 4.13 -4.04 3.29
C TYR A 623 3.90 -5.38 2.57
N SER A 624 3.80 -5.34 1.24
CA SER A 624 3.39 -6.45 0.37
C SER A 624 4.22 -6.51 -0.93
N ASP A 625 4.18 -7.65 -1.63
CA ASP A 625 4.85 -7.87 -2.92
C ASP A 625 3.90 -8.22 -4.09
N CYS A 626 4.39 -8.00 -5.31
CA CYS A 626 3.70 -8.32 -6.55
C CYS A 626 4.12 -9.66 -7.19
N TRP A 627 5.12 -10.34 -6.62
CA TRP A 627 5.63 -11.66 -7.00
C TRP A 627 6.52 -12.21 -5.85
N GLY A 628 6.99 -13.45 -5.95
CA GLY A 628 7.90 -13.99 -4.94
C GLY A 628 9.30 -13.38 -5.04
N GLU A 629 9.89 -12.90 -3.94
CA GLU A 629 11.27 -12.41 -3.94
C GLU A 629 11.96 -12.47 -2.56
N THR A 630 13.30 -12.48 -2.59
CA THR A 630 14.12 -12.01 -1.48
C THR A 630 14.09 -10.49 -1.51
N GLY A 631 13.18 -9.96 -0.72
CA GLY A 631 12.55 -8.67 -0.94
C GLY A 631 12.13 -7.98 0.34
N TRP A 632 11.45 -6.85 0.19
CA TRP A 632 11.29 -5.90 1.29
C TRP A 632 10.06 -6.20 2.15
N SER A 633 9.12 -6.95 1.59
CA SER A 633 7.83 -7.18 2.21
C SER A 633 7.94 -7.93 3.52
N ILE A 634 7.00 -7.67 4.43
CA ILE A 634 6.75 -8.51 5.61
C ILE A 634 5.61 -9.52 5.36
N LEU A 635 4.78 -9.27 4.34
CA LEU A 635 3.75 -10.18 3.85
C LEU A 635 4.04 -10.48 2.38
N ASP A 636 4.34 -11.73 2.04
CA ASP A 636 4.74 -12.06 0.68
C ASP A 636 3.57 -12.09 -0.32
N TYR A 637 3.88 -12.27 -1.61
CA TYR A 637 2.90 -12.29 -2.69
C TYR A 637 1.71 -13.25 -2.48
N TYR A 638 1.94 -14.37 -1.80
CA TYR A 638 0.93 -15.40 -1.53
C TYR A 638 0.14 -15.14 -0.24
N LEU A 639 0.29 -13.96 0.36
CA LEU A 639 -0.29 -13.57 1.64
C LEU A 639 0.22 -14.41 2.81
N ARG A 640 1.44 -14.98 2.71
CA ARG A 640 2.07 -15.67 3.84
C ARG A 640 2.81 -14.66 4.70
N ARG A 641 2.56 -14.71 6.01
CA ARG A 641 3.23 -13.86 7.01
C ARG A 641 4.68 -14.32 7.19
N LYS A 642 5.63 -13.40 7.01
CA LYS A 642 7.04 -13.63 7.39
C LYS A 642 7.22 -13.41 8.90
N ALA A 643 8.33 -13.85 9.49
CA ALA A 643 8.66 -13.52 10.88
C ALA A 643 8.62 -11.99 11.14
N GLY A 644 9.04 -11.20 10.14
CA GLY A 644 8.96 -9.74 10.16
C GLY A 644 7.58 -9.15 10.42
N TYR A 645 6.52 -9.80 9.95
CA TYR A 645 5.14 -9.37 10.19
C TYR A 645 4.81 -9.37 11.68
N TYR A 646 5.16 -10.44 12.39
CA TYR A 646 4.80 -10.61 13.80
C TYR A 646 5.56 -9.62 14.70
N TRP A 647 6.85 -9.43 14.46
CA TRP A 647 7.66 -8.43 15.17
C TRP A 647 7.15 -7.01 14.94
N PHE A 648 6.84 -6.67 13.68
CA PHE A 648 6.28 -5.37 13.32
C PHE A 648 4.90 -5.14 13.95
N ARG A 649 4.03 -6.16 13.93
CA ARG A 649 2.71 -6.13 14.58
C ARG A 649 2.80 -5.87 16.08
N ARG A 650 3.76 -6.51 16.77
CA ARG A 650 4.04 -6.27 18.20
C ARG A 650 4.49 -4.82 18.42
N ALA A 651 5.41 -4.31 17.60
CA ALA A 651 5.87 -2.92 17.65
C ALA A 651 4.74 -1.90 17.41
N CYS A 652 3.71 -2.30 16.66
CA CYS A 652 2.56 -1.45 16.32
C CYS A 652 1.38 -1.50 17.30
N ARG A 653 1.43 -2.31 18.37
CA ARG A 653 0.32 -2.44 19.34
C ARG A 653 -0.15 -1.08 19.87
N PRO A 654 -1.46 -0.77 19.94
CA PRO A 654 -1.96 0.54 20.39
C PRO A 654 -1.46 0.95 21.78
N VAL A 655 -1.33 -0.01 22.69
CA VAL A 655 -0.68 0.15 23.98
C VAL A 655 0.59 -0.68 23.98
N LYS A 656 1.74 -0.06 24.26
CA LYS A 656 3.03 -0.73 24.18
C LYS A 656 4.06 -0.16 25.18
N VAL A 657 4.78 -1.04 25.87
CA VAL A 657 5.99 -0.65 26.59
C VAL A 657 7.20 -0.77 25.66
N ILE A 658 8.10 0.20 25.71
CA ILE A 658 9.29 0.25 24.85
C ILE A 658 10.50 0.61 25.71
N VAL A 659 11.57 -0.17 25.57
CA VAL A 659 12.85 0.09 26.22
C VAL A 659 13.90 0.46 25.17
N ARG A 660 14.59 1.59 25.35
CA ARG A 660 15.66 2.04 24.44
C ARG A 660 16.86 2.60 25.19
N ARG A 661 18.01 2.60 24.51
CA ARG A 661 19.21 3.28 25.00
C ARG A 661 19.19 4.73 24.55
N ARG A 662 19.37 5.67 25.49
CA ARG A 662 19.56 7.10 25.22
C ARG A 662 20.87 7.52 25.87
N GLY A 663 21.92 7.64 25.06
CA GLY A 663 23.27 7.89 25.54
C GLY A 663 23.77 6.80 26.51
N ASN A 664 24.02 7.18 27.76
CA ASN A 664 24.47 6.28 28.83
C ASN A 664 23.33 5.76 29.72
N ARG A 665 22.07 5.82 29.26
CA ARG A 665 20.90 5.38 30.03
C ARG A 665 20.06 4.39 29.26
N PHE A 666 19.40 3.49 29.99
CA PHE A 666 18.27 2.72 29.49
C PHE A 666 16.99 3.40 29.96
N VAL A 667 16.14 3.75 29.00
CA VAL A 667 14.92 4.51 29.21
C VAL A 667 13.74 3.65 28.77
N THR A 668 12.76 3.55 29.66
CA THR A 668 11.50 2.82 29.44
C THR A 668 10.38 3.82 29.31
N ARG A 669 9.63 3.73 28.21
CA ARG A 669 8.44 4.54 27.97
C ARG A 669 7.24 3.64 27.68
N LEU A 670 6.04 4.12 28.03
CA LEU A 670 4.77 3.47 27.76
C LEU A 670 3.92 4.37 26.86
N VAL A 671 3.57 3.86 25.68
CA VAL A 671 2.65 4.52 24.75
C VAL A 671 1.24 3.98 24.94
N ASN A 672 0.27 4.90 24.98
CA ASN A 672 -1.15 4.63 24.88
C ASN A 672 -1.71 5.46 23.71
N ASP A 673 -1.84 4.86 22.52
CA ASP A 673 -2.41 5.51 21.34
C ASP A 673 -3.94 5.42 21.28
N THR A 674 -4.59 4.87 22.32
CA THR A 674 -6.05 4.80 22.39
C THR A 674 -6.65 6.13 22.84
N LEU A 675 -7.95 6.33 22.60
CA LEU A 675 -8.68 7.52 23.05
C LEU A 675 -9.22 7.40 24.49
N GLN A 676 -8.77 6.41 25.25
CA GLN A 676 -9.15 6.23 26.65
C GLN A 676 -7.91 6.28 27.54
N PRO A 677 -8.01 6.81 28.77
CA PRO A 677 -6.93 6.70 29.74
C PRO A 677 -6.68 5.24 30.10
N LEU A 678 -5.43 4.93 30.44
CA LEU A 678 -4.99 3.59 30.80
C LEU A 678 -4.37 3.60 32.19
N ALA A 679 -4.85 2.72 33.07
CA ALA A 679 -4.16 2.34 34.29
C ALA A 679 -3.44 1.00 34.09
N ALA A 680 -2.15 0.94 34.41
CA ALA A 680 -1.33 -0.25 34.25
C ALA A 680 -0.20 -0.31 35.27
N THR A 681 0.50 -1.45 35.34
CA THR A 681 1.78 -1.57 36.06
C THR A 681 2.84 -2.01 35.09
N VAL A 682 4.02 -1.38 35.14
CA VAL A 682 5.16 -1.74 34.30
C VAL A 682 6.25 -2.32 35.21
N GLU A 683 6.64 -3.55 34.97
CA GLU A 683 7.76 -4.22 35.62
C GLU A 683 9.02 -3.99 34.78
N VAL A 684 10.04 -3.32 35.33
CA VAL A 684 11.24 -2.91 34.59
C VAL A 684 12.48 -3.39 35.32
N GLY A 685 13.46 -3.95 34.60
CA GLY A 685 14.73 -4.33 35.20
C GLY A 685 15.50 -5.39 34.42
N TRP A 686 16.19 -6.25 35.15
CA TRP A 686 17.13 -7.23 34.64
C TRP A 686 16.64 -8.66 34.83
N TRP A 687 16.74 -9.45 33.76
CA TRP A 687 16.49 -10.89 33.77
C TRP A 687 17.75 -11.65 33.39
N ARG A 688 18.06 -12.73 34.11
CA ARG A 688 19.06 -13.70 33.67
C ARG A 688 18.50 -14.62 32.60
N LEU A 689 19.26 -14.83 31.54
CA LEU A 689 18.87 -15.69 30.43
C LEU A 689 18.71 -17.17 30.84
N ASP A 690 19.41 -17.60 31.89
CA ASP A 690 19.38 -18.96 32.42
C ASP A 690 18.25 -19.23 33.43
N GLY A 691 17.35 -18.27 33.64
CA GLY A 691 16.24 -18.43 34.58
C GLY A 691 16.59 -18.25 36.05
N GLY A 692 17.82 -17.83 36.36
CA GLY A 692 18.21 -17.43 37.71
C GLY A 692 17.52 -16.14 38.18
N ASP A 693 18.20 -15.41 39.06
CA ASP A 693 17.67 -14.18 39.66
C ASP A 693 17.15 -13.16 38.63
N ARG A 694 16.06 -12.47 38.99
CA ARG A 694 15.58 -11.27 38.31
C ARG A 694 15.58 -10.10 39.28
N GLU A 695 15.95 -8.92 38.78
CA GLU A 695 16.03 -7.69 39.56
C GLU A 695 15.16 -6.64 38.88
N VAL A 696 13.94 -6.49 39.40
CA VAL A 696 12.88 -5.73 38.75
C VAL A 696 12.18 -4.82 39.74
N GLU A 697 11.79 -3.65 39.26
CA GLU A 697 10.97 -2.68 39.98
C GLU A 697 9.59 -2.59 39.32
N LEU A 698 8.56 -2.34 40.14
CA LEU A 698 7.17 -2.21 39.68
C LEU A 698 6.75 -0.75 39.71
N PHE A 699 6.33 -0.23 38.56
CA PHE A 699 5.85 1.13 38.39
C PHE A 699 4.35 1.14 38.07
N PRO A 700 3.48 1.47 39.05
CA PRO A 700 2.08 1.75 38.77
C PRO A 700 1.99 3.08 38.01
N VAL A 701 1.29 3.10 36.89
CA VAL A 701 1.20 4.26 35.99
C VAL A 701 -0.22 4.48 35.50
N GLU A 702 -0.58 5.76 35.41
CA GLU A 702 -1.78 6.22 34.71
C GLU A 702 -1.35 7.01 33.47
N VAL A 703 -1.61 6.46 32.29
CA VAL A 703 -1.25 7.08 31.02
C VAL A 703 -2.51 7.67 30.40
N PRO A 704 -2.59 9.00 30.19
CA PRO A 704 -3.73 9.60 29.54
C PRO A 704 -3.96 9.05 28.13
N ALA A 705 -5.15 9.30 27.59
CA ALA A 705 -5.47 8.98 26.20
C ALA A 705 -4.46 9.64 25.22
N ASN A 706 -4.01 8.88 24.23
CA ASN A 706 -3.11 9.33 23.17
C ASN A 706 -1.83 10.02 23.69
N ARG A 707 -1.13 9.35 24.63
CA ARG A 707 0.09 9.86 25.27
C ARG A 707 1.21 8.82 25.32
N MET A 708 2.43 9.34 25.33
CA MET A 708 3.67 8.58 25.56
C MET A 708 4.38 9.08 26.83
N LEU A 709 4.43 8.24 27.87
CA LEU A 709 4.98 8.59 29.20
C LEU A 709 6.34 7.92 29.43
N GLU A 710 7.29 8.63 30.03
CA GLU A 710 8.50 8.01 30.60
C GLU A 710 8.18 7.33 31.93
N VAL A 711 8.52 6.04 32.03
CA VAL A 711 8.24 5.20 33.21
C VAL A 711 9.48 5.06 34.08
N ALA A 712 10.63 4.77 33.47
CA ALA A 712 11.88 4.56 34.17
C ALA A 712 13.06 5.00 33.31
N SER A 713 14.13 5.45 33.96
CA SER A 713 15.36 5.87 33.31
C SER A 713 16.51 5.51 34.24
N VAL A 714 17.35 4.55 33.85
CA VAL A 714 18.44 4.03 34.68
C VAL A 714 19.78 4.14 33.95
N PRO A 715 20.92 4.32 34.64
CA PRO A 715 22.23 4.26 34.01
C PRO A 715 22.45 2.90 33.34
N ALA A 716 23.02 2.90 32.13
CA ALA A 716 23.48 1.69 31.47
C ALA A 716 24.72 1.17 32.22
N PRO A 717 24.71 -0.08 32.72
CA PRO A 717 25.84 -0.64 33.45
C PRO A 717 27.00 -0.95 32.51
N SER A 718 28.19 -1.05 33.09
CA SER A 718 29.35 -1.65 32.44
C SER A 718 29.16 -3.16 32.24
N ALA A 719 29.94 -3.76 31.34
CA ALA A 719 29.91 -5.20 31.11
C ALA A 719 30.37 -6.02 32.33
N ASP A 720 31.17 -5.43 33.22
CA ASP A 720 31.62 -6.07 34.47
C ASP A 720 30.51 -6.07 35.53
N GLU A 721 29.69 -5.01 35.58
CA GLU A 721 28.53 -4.94 36.47
C GLU A 721 27.40 -5.85 35.99
N ARG A 722 27.16 -5.91 34.67
CA ARG A 722 26.17 -6.79 34.04
C ARG A 722 26.71 -7.37 32.75
N ASP A 723 27.08 -8.65 32.80
CA ASP A 723 27.52 -9.42 31.64
C ASP A 723 26.39 -9.46 30.59
N PRO A 724 26.54 -8.78 29.43
CA PRO A 724 25.49 -8.66 28.43
C PRO A 724 25.29 -9.96 27.63
N GLN A 725 26.11 -11.00 27.87
CA GLN A 725 25.89 -12.34 27.36
C GLN A 725 24.95 -13.17 28.24
N LYS A 726 24.71 -12.76 29.49
CA LYS A 726 23.92 -13.52 30.48
C LYS A 726 22.67 -12.80 30.95
N TRP A 727 22.64 -11.49 30.79
CA TRP A 727 21.58 -10.63 31.28
C TRP A 727 20.94 -9.87 30.13
N VAL A 728 19.64 -9.65 30.25
CA VAL A 728 18.88 -8.73 29.40
C VAL A 728 18.16 -7.72 30.27
N TYR A 729 18.09 -6.49 29.78
CA TYR A 729 17.26 -5.44 30.36
C TYR A 729 15.92 -5.41 29.62
N ALA A 730 14.81 -5.44 30.35
CA ALA A 730 13.49 -5.55 29.75
C ALA A 730 12.44 -4.78 30.55
N ALA A 731 11.27 -4.62 29.92
CA ALA A 731 10.07 -4.14 30.58
C ALA A 731 8.88 -5.03 30.21
N VAL A 732 8.02 -5.32 31.19
CA VAL A 732 6.79 -6.10 31.05
C VAL A 732 5.62 -5.24 31.47
N LEU A 733 4.69 -5.01 30.55
CA LEU A 733 3.44 -4.31 30.82
C LEU A 733 2.41 -5.29 31.38
N LYS A 734 1.84 -4.95 32.54
CA LYS A 734 0.79 -5.71 33.23
C LYS A 734 -0.49 -4.89 33.33
N GLN A 735 -1.64 -5.52 33.08
CA GLN A 735 -2.97 -4.92 33.17
C GLN A 735 -3.92 -5.80 33.98
N GLY A 736 -5.00 -5.21 34.52
CA GLY A 736 -6.04 -5.93 35.24
C GLY A 736 -5.53 -6.65 36.50
N ASP A 737 -5.60 -7.97 36.52
CA ASP A 737 -5.18 -8.87 37.59
C ASP A 737 -3.66 -9.07 37.70
N GLY A 738 -2.87 -8.29 36.95
CA GLY A 738 -1.41 -8.35 36.96
C GLY A 738 -0.82 -9.25 35.88
N VAL A 739 -1.63 -9.70 34.93
CA VAL A 739 -1.19 -10.49 33.77
C VAL A 739 -0.33 -9.65 32.82
N ALA A 740 0.76 -10.24 32.33
CA ALA A 740 1.59 -9.67 31.27
C ALA A 740 0.81 -9.60 29.94
N VAL A 741 0.75 -8.39 29.36
CA VAL A 741 0.04 -8.12 28.09
C VAL A 741 0.97 -7.64 26.98
N ASP A 742 2.14 -7.10 27.33
CA ASP A 742 3.19 -6.72 26.38
C ASP A 742 4.56 -6.77 27.05
N GLN A 743 5.62 -6.89 26.24
CA GLN A 743 6.99 -6.81 26.71
C GLN A 743 7.88 -6.12 25.67
N SER A 744 8.99 -5.56 26.14
CA SER A 744 10.08 -5.04 25.31
C SER A 744 11.40 -5.48 25.92
N VAL A 745 12.24 -6.14 25.12
CA VAL A 745 13.56 -6.63 25.50
C VAL A 745 14.60 -5.77 24.79
N LEU A 746 15.54 -5.22 25.55
CA LEU A 746 16.66 -4.49 24.98
C LEU A 746 17.73 -5.49 24.54
N GLN A 747 17.97 -5.56 23.23
CA GLN A 747 19.05 -6.39 22.69
C GLN A 747 20.40 -5.76 23.05
N LEU A 748 21.17 -6.43 23.91
CA LEU A 748 22.49 -5.96 24.35
C LEU A 748 23.64 -6.52 23.50
N ARG A 749 23.42 -7.68 22.86
CA ARG A 749 24.37 -8.39 22.01
C ARG A 749 23.65 -9.12 20.87
N PRO A 750 24.36 -9.47 19.78
CA PRO A 750 23.84 -10.41 18.79
C PRO A 750 23.44 -11.75 19.43
N TYR A 751 22.39 -12.40 18.92
CA TYR A 751 21.81 -13.60 19.54
C TYR A 751 22.81 -14.75 19.69
N ARG A 752 23.72 -14.94 18.72
CA ARG A 752 24.79 -15.96 18.77
C ARG A 752 25.81 -15.74 19.89
N GLU A 753 25.88 -14.53 20.48
CA GLU A 753 26.75 -14.23 21.63
C GLU A 753 26.05 -14.45 22.98
N LEU A 754 24.73 -14.62 22.99
CA LEU A 754 23.95 -14.82 24.21
C LEU A 754 24.13 -16.25 24.74
N ARG A 755 24.31 -16.39 26.05
CA ARG A 755 24.40 -17.67 26.76
C ARG A 755 22.99 -18.14 27.12
N ILE A 756 22.24 -18.53 26.11
CA ILE A 756 20.88 -19.03 26.24
C ILE A 756 20.93 -20.49 26.69
N SER A 757 20.14 -20.85 27.70
CA SER A 757 20.01 -22.24 28.15
C SER A 757 19.12 -23.03 27.20
N LYS A 758 19.21 -24.37 27.23
CA LYS A 758 18.31 -25.21 26.43
C LYS A 758 16.84 -24.83 26.73
N PRO A 759 16.03 -24.49 25.71
CA PRO A 759 14.63 -24.09 25.90
C PRO A 759 13.80 -25.16 26.62
N GLU A 760 12.94 -24.73 27.54
CA GLU A 760 11.95 -25.58 28.22
C GLU A 760 10.58 -24.88 28.17
N ILE A 761 9.81 -25.15 27.12
CA ILE A 761 8.55 -24.45 26.87
C ILE A 761 7.39 -25.26 27.43
N THR A 762 6.61 -24.65 28.31
CA THR A 762 5.34 -25.17 28.80
C THR A 762 4.19 -24.45 28.11
N VAL A 763 3.25 -25.22 27.56
CA VAL A 763 2.02 -24.70 26.93
C VAL A 763 0.81 -25.17 27.73
N THR A 764 0.07 -24.23 28.29
CA THR A 764 -1.18 -24.50 29.01
C THR A 764 -2.37 -23.97 28.24
N THR A 765 -3.37 -24.81 27.97
CA THR A 765 -4.63 -24.37 27.37
C THR A 765 -5.55 -23.79 28.44
N LEU A 766 -5.83 -22.50 28.33
CA LEU A 766 -6.82 -21.76 29.11
C LEU A 766 -8.21 -21.82 28.43
N PRO A 767 -9.30 -21.39 29.11
CA PRO A 767 -10.62 -21.32 28.49
C PRO A 767 -10.65 -20.52 27.17
N ASN A 768 -11.59 -20.84 26.29
CA ASN A 768 -11.81 -20.16 25.00
C ASN A 768 -10.70 -20.35 23.94
N GLY A 769 -9.86 -21.40 24.07
CA GLY A 769 -8.81 -21.69 23.09
C GLY A 769 -7.61 -20.74 23.18
N LEU A 770 -7.43 -20.08 24.32
CA LEU A 770 -6.25 -19.31 24.64
C LEU A 770 -5.15 -20.25 25.13
N LEU A 771 -3.95 -20.10 24.58
CA LEU A 771 -2.74 -20.80 25.01
C LEU A 771 -1.88 -19.84 25.82
N GLU A 772 -1.45 -20.29 26.99
CA GLU A 772 -0.44 -19.63 27.79
C GLU A 772 0.88 -20.37 27.62
N VAL A 773 1.88 -19.67 27.09
CA VAL A 773 3.21 -20.19 26.79
C VAL A 773 4.19 -19.56 27.76
N VAL A 774 4.94 -20.39 28.49
CA VAL A 774 5.92 -19.94 29.49
C VAL A 774 7.16 -20.82 29.44
N SER A 775 8.31 -20.24 29.76
CA SER A 775 9.57 -20.96 29.91
C SER A 775 10.29 -20.48 31.18
N PRO A 776 10.97 -21.36 31.94
CA PRO A 776 11.78 -20.96 33.08
C PRO A 776 13.08 -20.27 32.64
N VAL A 777 13.49 -20.38 31.37
CA VAL A 777 14.68 -19.75 30.79
C VAL A 777 14.28 -18.83 29.63
N PHE A 778 15.19 -17.96 29.20
CA PHE A 778 14.95 -17.14 28.02
C PHE A 778 14.86 -18.01 26.76
N CYS A 779 13.90 -17.72 25.89
CA CYS A 779 13.78 -18.39 24.59
C CYS A 779 13.64 -17.32 23.51
N HIS A 780 14.46 -17.41 22.46
CA HIS A 780 14.38 -16.53 21.32
C HIS A 780 13.48 -17.12 20.24
N ALA A 781 12.68 -16.25 19.61
CA ALA A 781 11.90 -16.58 18.41
C ALA A 781 11.07 -17.87 18.55
N VAL A 782 10.34 -18.00 19.65
CA VAL A 782 9.39 -19.07 19.89
C VAL A 782 8.30 -19.06 18.83
N HIS A 783 8.12 -20.16 18.12
CA HIS A 783 7.23 -20.23 16.97
C HIS A 783 6.60 -21.60 16.74
N VAL A 784 5.53 -21.60 15.93
CA VAL A 784 5.00 -22.82 15.28
C VAL A 784 5.22 -22.68 13.78
N GLU A 785 5.60 -23.78 13.14
CA GLU A 785 5.53 -23.90 11.68
C GLU A 785 4.05 -23.95 11.25
N ASP A 786 3.52 -22.81 10.82
CA ASP A 786 2.12 -22.66 10.41
C ASP A 786 1.92 -22.63 8.88
N HIS A 787 3.00 -22.85 8.12
CA HIS A 787 3.04 -22.73 6.67
C HIS A 787 2.51 -21.38 6.14
N GLY A 788 2.49 -20.35 6.99
CA GLY A 788 1.92 -19.03 6.71
C GLY A 788 0.40 -18.91 6.86
N HIS A 789 -0.31 -19.91 7.41
CA HIS A 789 -1.78 -19.98 7.44
C HIS A 789 -2.46 -19.46 8.74
N GLU A 790 -1.76 -18.65 9.55
CA GLU A 790 -2.28 -18.11 10.82
C GLU A 790 -2.86 -19.20 11.74
N LEU A 791 -1.98 -20.04 12.29
CA LEU A 791 -2.38 -20.99 13.31
C LEU A 791 -2.67 -20.31 14.66
N LEU A 792 -1.83 -19.31 14.98
CA LEU A 792 -1.83 -18.59 16.25
C LEU A 792 -2.01 -17.09 16.03
N SER A 793 -2.64 -16.43 17.01
CA SER A 793 -2.77 -14.99 17.02
C SER A 793 -1.45 -14.24 17.20
N ASP A 794 -0.35 -14.89 17.56
CA ASP A 794 1.01 -14.35 17.56
C ASP A 794 1.99 -15.50 17.32
N ASN A 795 3.14 -15.21 16.72
CA ASN A 795 4.17 -16.20 16.35
C ASN A 795 5.55 -15.52 16.39
N TRP A 796 6.64 -16.29 16.37
CA TRP A 796 8.02 -15.77 16.34
C TRP A 796 8.31 -14.74 17.46
N PHE A 797 8.00 -15.06 18.71
CA PHE A 797 8.16 -14.14 19.86
C PHE A 797 9.19 -14.62 20.87
N ASP A 798 9.80 -13.70 21.61
CA ASP A 798 10.71 -14.07 22.70
C ASP A 798 9.93 -14.40 23.98
N LEU A 799 10.47 -15.27 24.82
CA LEU A 799 9.99 -15.52 26.18
C LEU A 799 11.02 -15.03 27.19
N LEU A 800 10.64 -14.09 28.05
CA LEU A 800 11.40 -13.78 29.25
C LEU A 800 11.18 -14.90 30.29
N PRO A 801 12.21 -15.26 31.08
CA PRO A 801 12.09 -16.26 32.14
C PRO A 801 10.89 -16.00 33.07
N GLY A 802 9.98 -16.97 33.14
CA GLY A 802 8.80 -16.95 34.01
C GLY A 802 7.73 -15.93 33.62
N VAL A 803 7.84 -15.27 32.47
CA VAL A 803 6.83 -14.32 31.97
C VAL A 803 5.98 -15.03 30.91
N PRO A 804 4.67 -15.25 31.16
CA PRO A 804 3.82 -15.93 30.20
C PRO A 804 3.49 -15.03 29.01
N VAL A 805 3.47 -15.63 27.81
CA VAL A 805 2.89 -15.04 26.58
C VAL A 805 1.60 -15.77 26.25
N ARG A 806 0.55 -15.01 25.96
CA ARG A 806 -0.80 -15.52 25.68
C ARG A 806 -1.13 -15.38 24.20
N VAL A 807 -1.45 -16.49 23.55
CA VAL A 807 -1.80 -16.56 22.12
C VAL A 807 -3.10 -17.33 21.90
N HIS A 808 -3.96 -16.86 20.99
CA HIS A 808 -5.20 -17.55 20.65
C HIS A 808 -4.98 -18.52 19.49
N LEU A 809 -5.61 -19.69 19.59
CA LEU A 809 -5.77 -20.62 18.48
C LEU A 809 -6.80 -20.12 17.47
N ALA A 810 -6.47 -20.19 16.17
CA ALA A 810 -7.47 -20.06 15.13
C ALA A 810 -8.49 -21.22 15.23
N ARG A 811 -9.78 -20.93 15.02
CA ARG A 811 -10.94 -21.82 15.28
C ARG A 811 -10.94 -23.20 14.57
N LYS A 812 -9.91 -23.56 13.81
CA LYS A 812 -9.81 -24.84 13.06
C LYS A 812 -8.86 -25.87 13.67
N TYR A 813 -8.12 -25.56 14.74
CA TYR A 813 -7.05 -26.43 15.25
C TYR A 813 -7.25 -26.87 16.71
N SER A 814 -6.91 -28.13 17.00
CA SER A 814 -6.94 -28.68 18.36
C SER A 814 -5.67 -28.29 19.13
N PRO A 815 -5.75 -27.84 20.40
CA PRO A 815 -4.58 -27.51 21.20
C PRO A 815 -3.54 -28.64 21.32
N LYS A 816 -3.97 -29.91 21.21
CA LYS A 816 -3.08 -31.09 21.27
C LYS A 816 -2.14 -31.23 20.06
N GLN A 817 -2.31 -30.40 19.03
CA GLN A 817 -1.54 -30.45 17.79
C GLN A 817 -0.54 -29.29 17.65
N VAL A 818 -0.41 -28.43 18.65
CA VAL A 818 0.53 -27.30 18.62
C VAL A 818 1.85 -27.71 19.27
N HIS A 819 2.91 -27.79 18.47
CA HIS A 819 4.29 -27.93 18.94
C HIS A 819 4.99 -26.59 18.74
N LEU A 820 5.56 -26.03 19.82
CA LEU A 820 6.33 -24.79 19.78
C LEU A 820 7.82 -25.10 19.83
N GLU A 821 8.57 -24.42 18.98
CA GLU A 821 10.02 -24.50 18.90
C GLU A 821 10.63 -23.13 19.21
N ALA A 822 11.91 -23.12 19.58
CA ALA A 822 12.69 -21.90 19.79
C ALA A 822 14.00 -22.02 19.01
N VAL A 823 14.52 -20.88 18.55
CA VAL A 823 15.73 -20.79 17.74
C VAL A 823 16.97 -20.69 18.61
#